data_AF-A0A1W9SHZ4-F1
#
_entry.id   AF-A0A1W9SHZ4-F1
#
_cell.length_a   1.000
_cell.length_b   1.000
_cell.length_c   1.000
_cell.angle_alpha   90.00
_cell.angle_beta   90.00
_cell.angle_gamma   90.00
#
_symmetry.space_group_name_H-M   'P 1'
#
loop_
_entity.id
_entity.type
_entity.pdbx_description
1 polymer ?
#
loop_
_entity_poly.entity_id
_entity_poly.type
_entity_poly.pdbx_seq_one_letter_code
_entity_poly.pdbx_strand_id
1 'polypeptide(L)'
;MKEKIFYKLFILFVFLFLQNQKLYSQFSDPILQKNYKIAINEFNKKKYSKALSLFLYFDTIKTNNNKIKKILLEIKYKISVCYINFEAQERFKAIPFLEKIIKQNLYKFPNKAYIELAILYHSDYQFKKAIEILNVFQKRVSKRNENYKFSIRMIEICKSAEKIISRKPSIHLENLRNISMPLNMINSDYNPIILPDLNVMYFIALNSKSGEKEIKVSHKEIGIWKKSKTININLGKKIDINSISLAGISYDGNILFFQKKEKKRADIYFSEKRNNSFGLLQKLDANVNSKYLEGKIYINKKGDEIYFSSDRPGGYGGKDIYKVKKLGNNKWSKAINLGENINTSYDEDAPFVHSNSHTIYFSSKGHNTMGGYDIFKSKILENDKFELAENLSYPINTPQDNLYYVISDSENSAYLSSVKKSNPNYHEIFFIDLKSSIEQSMINGNIFTKNMKPIKASVKVINKETNKKENYIFTPNYKIGKFLMIIPPGKEYKMLIETKNFTIQNIDIRIPNQTYFYKMFQKIILENVFLLGKKVGEKTIIENSFYDNYKKGIESRLNSEELKKIKRYRNKLFQYLKKIKKTSKDLGPDKVRKLMSKTEIPDVKEKDNSNLLLNFIEKAIENVDSTALEELGKNTLYVENYENTF
;
A
#
# COMPACT_ATOMS: atom_id res chain seq x y z
N MET A 1 10.48 -38.19 49.34
CA MET A 1 10.66 -37.66 47.96
C MET A 1 10.21 -36.19 47.82
N LYS A 2 9.07 -35.78 48.39
CA LYS A 2 8.56 -34.40 48.36
C LYS A 2 9.45 -33.36 49.07
N GLU A 3 10.08 -33.71 50.19
CA GLU A 3 10.98 -32.79 50.92
C GLU A 3 12.28 -32.46 50.15
N LYS A 4 12.89 -33.45 49.47
CA LYS A 4 14.07 -33.23 48.62
C LYS A 4 13.76 -32.33 47.40
N ILE A 5 12.53 -32.34 46.91
CA ILE A 5 12.06 -31.47 45.81
C ILE A 5 11.82 -30.05 46.33
N PHE A 6 11.22 -29.91 47.52
CA PHE A 6 11.01 -28.62 48.17
C PHE A 6 12.34 -27.93 48.52
N TYR A 7 13.32 -28.68 49.05
CA TYR A 7 14.65 -28.15 49.34
C TYR A 7 15.40 -27.73 48.07
N LYS A 8 15.29 -28.48 46.97
CA LYS A 8 15.86 -28.09 45.66
C LYS A 8 15.18 -26.85 45.09
N LEU A 9 13.86 -26.72 45.21
CA LEU A 9 13.10 -25.54 44.77
C LEU A 9 13.41 -24.32 45.64
N PHE A 10 13.56 -24.49 46.96
CA PHE A 10 13.93 -23.42 47.89
C PHE A 10 15.38 -22.96 47.66
N ILE A 11 16.32 -23.88 47.46
CA ILE A 11 17.71 -23.53 47.09
C ILE A 11 17.73 -22.83 45.72
N LEU A 12 16.96 -23.29 44.72
CA LEU A 12 16.85 -22.62 43.42
C LEU A 12 16.25 -21.21 43.56
N PHE A 13 15.25 -21.03 44.42
CA PHE A 13 14.61 -19.76 44.71
C PHE A 13 15.55 -18.79 45.44
N VAL A 14 16.28 -19.28 46.45
CA VAL A 14 17.32 -18.51 47.18
C VAL A 14 18.48 -18.17 46.25
N PHE A 15 18.89 -19.06 45.34
CA PHE A 15 19.94 -18.78 44.35
C PHE A 15 19.49 -17.74 43.30
N LEU A 16 18.22 -17.79 42.86
CA LEU A 16 17.61 -16.79 41.98
C LEU A 16 17.39 -15.44 42.71
N PHE A 17 17.10 -15.46 44.00
CA PHE A 17 16.94 -14.26 44.83
C PHE A 17 18.31 -13.60 45.12
N LEU A 18 19.35 -14.40 45.38
CA LEU A 18 20.73 -13.93 45.59
C LEU A 18 21.42 -13.47 44.30
N GLN A 19 21.09 -14.04 43.14
CA GLN A 19 21.54 -13.50 41.84
C GLN A 19 20.94 -12.12 41.55
N ASN A 20 19.71 -11.84 42.01
CA ASN A 20 19.09 -10.53 41.92
C ASN A 20 19.66 -9.51 42.93
N GLN A 21 20.10 -9.95 44.13
CA GLN A 21 20.77 -9.06 45.09
C GLN A 21 22.21 -8.69 44.72
N LYS A 22 22.96 -9.57 44.03
CA LYS A 22 24.34 -9.28 43.59
C LYS A 22 24.46 -8.22 42.47
N LEU A 23 23.38 -7.92 41.75
CA LEU A 23 23.33 -6.83 40.77
C LEU A 23 23.02 -5.47 41.41
N TYR A 24 22.42 -5.47 42.61
CA TYR A 24 21.99 -4.28 43.34
C TYR A 24 23.17 -3.46 43.89
N SER A 25 24.28 -4.11 44.27
CA SER A 25 25.45 -3.44 44.89
C SER A 25 26.48 -2.87 43.89
N GLN A 26 26.20 -2.88 42.58
CA GLN A 26 27.21 -2.57 41.55
C GLN A 26 27.16 -1.13 41.03
N PHE A 27 26.05 -0.42 41.22
CA PHE A 27 25.99 1.03 41.08
C PHE A 27 26.23 1.63 42.46
N SER A 28 27.25 2.48 42.62
CA SER A 28 27.50 3.15 43.90
C SER A 28 26.46 4.22 44.23
N ASP A 29 25.76 4.74 43.22
CA ASP A 29 24.72 5.76 43.35
C ASP A 29 23.34 5.14 43.71
N PRO A 30 22.76 5.48 44.87
CA PRO A 30 21.45 5.00 45.30
C PRO A 30 20.30 5.36 44.34
N ILE A 31 20.40 6.48 43.63
CA ILE A 31 19.40 6.93 42.66
C ILE A 31 19.43 6.02 41.43
N LEU A 32 20.63 5.66 40.95
CA LEU A 32 20.79 4.71 39.84
C LEU A 32 20.25 3.32 40.19
N GLN A 33 20.51 2.83 41.41
CA GLN A 33 19.96 1.56 41.88
C GLN A 33 18.43 1.56 41.90
N LYS A 34 17.83 2.63 42.45
CA LYS A 34 16.36 2.79 42.52
C LYS A 34 15.75 2.83 41.12
N ASN A 35 16.29 3.65 40.22
CA ASN A 35 15.80 3.78 38.85
C ASN A 35 15.93 2.48 38.06
N TYR A 36 17.01 1.71 38.26
CA TYR A 36 17.19 0.42 37.60
C TYR A 36 16.13 -0.58 38.04
N LYS A 37 15.83 -0.64 39.35
CA LYS A 37 14.77 -1.51 39.89
C LYS A 37 13.40 -1.16 39.32
N ILE A 38 13.08 0.13 39.20
CA ILE A 38 11.83 0.60 38.59
C ILE A 38 11.77 0.19 37.11
N ALA A 39 12.84 0.41 36.36
CA ALA A 39 12.90 0.06 34.94
C ALA A 39 12.66 -1.44 34.69
N ILE A 40 13.31 -2.30 35.49
CA ILE A 40 13.13 -3.76 35.43
C ILE A 40 11.70 -4.18 35.79
N ASN A 41 11.11 -3.56 36.82
CA ASN A 41 9.74 -3.85 37.22
C ASN A 41 8.73 -3.49 36.11
N GLU A 42 8.88 -2.32 35.48
CA GLU A 42 8.03 -1.93 34.36
C GLU A 42 8.24 -2.83 33.13
N PHE A 43 9.48 -3.24 32.86
CA PHE A 43 9.81 -4.18 31.80
C PHE A 43 9.14 -5.55 32.00
N ASN A 44 9.21 -6.10 33.22
CA ASN A 44 8.59 -7.38 33.55
C ASN A 44 7.05 -7.31 33.50
N LYS A 45 6.47 -6.14 33.77
CA LYS A 45 5.04 -5.84 33.57
C LYS A 45 4.67 -5.60 32.10
N LYS A 46 5.62 -5.74 31.16
CA LYS A 46 5.47 -5.45 29.72
C LYS A 46 5.04 -4.00 29.43
N LYS A 47 5.30 -3.08 30.36
CA LYS A 47 5.08 -1.63 30.17
C LYS A 47 6.30 -1.04 29.47
N TYR A 48 6.50 -1.46 28.22
CA TYR A 48 7.72 -1.18 27.45
C TYR A 48 8.00 0.31 27.27
N SER A 49 6.97 1.15 27.18
CA SER A 49 7.11 2.62 27.09
C SER A 49 7.85 3.22 28.28
N LYS A 50 7.36 2.91 29.50
CA LYS A 50 7.92 3.38 30.76
C LYS A 50 9.28 2.75 31.04
N ALA A 51 9.45 1.47 30.70
CA ALA A 51 10.74 0.81 30.82
C ALA A 51 11.78 1.42 29.88
N LEU A 52 11.41 1.74 28.64
CA LEU A 52 12.30 2.33 27.63
C LEU A 52 12.84 3.69 28.07
N SER A 53 11.97 4.60 28.52
CA SER A 53 12.40 5.93 28.96
C SER A 53 13.41 5.86 30.11
N LEU A 54 13.20 4.93 31.06
CA LEU A 54 14.13 4.70 32.17
C LEU A 54 15.43 4.05 31.71
N PHE A 55 15.39 3.07 30.80
CA PHE A 55 16.61 2.41 30.31
C PHE A 55 17.49 3.32 29.45
N LEU A 56 16.90 4.21 28.65
CA LEU A 56 17.66 5.16 27.83
C LEU A 56 18.52 6.11 28.66
N TYR A 57 18.08 6.45 29.88
CA TYR A 57 18.90 7.23 30.82
C TYR A 57 20.21 6.50 31.15
N PHE A 58 20.16 5.19 31.42
CA PHE A 58 21.36 4.40 31.71
C PHE A 58 22.30 4.28 30.50
N ASP A 59 21.79 4.37 29.26
CA ASP A 59 22.63 4.29 28.05
C ASP A 59 23.61 5.46 27.91
N THR A 60 23.35 6.57 28.61
CA THR A 60 24.20 7.76 28.62
C THR A 60 25.43 7.62 29.54
N ILE A 61 25.43 6.61 30.43
CA ILE A 61 26.49 6.42 31.42
C ILE A 61 27.77 5.93 30.74
N LYS A 62 28.86 6.70 30.87
CA LYS A 62 30.20 6.29 30.46
C LYS A 62 30.97 5.77 31.68
N THR A 63 31.60 4.60 31.55
CA THR A 63 32.35 3.98 32.65
C THR A 63 33.48 3.10 32.13
N ASN A 64 34.60 3.08 32.86
CA ASN A 64 35.70 2.15 32.63
C ASN A 64 35.55 0.84 33.42
N ASN A 65 34.58 0.76 34.35
CA ASN A 65 34.36 -0.42 35.18
C ASN A 65 33.73 -1.58 34.38
N ASN A 66 34.45 -2.69 34.28
CA ASN A 66 34.03 -3.87 33.51
C ASN A 66 32.72 -4.51 34.00
N LYS A 67 32.43 -4.47 35.31
CA LYS A 67 31.16 -4.99 35.86
C LYS A 67 29.98 -4.12 35.42
N ILE A 68 30.13 -2.80 35.49
CA ILE A 68 29.09 -1.85 35.05
C ILE A 68 28.91 -1.93 33.53
N LYS A 69 29.99 -2.07 32.74
CA LYS A 69 29.91 -2.30 31.28
C LYS A 69 29.02 -3.50 30.93
N LYS A 70 29.12 -4.60 31.69
CA LYS A 70 28.27 -5.79 31.48
C LYS A 70 26.80 -5.48 31.73
N ILE A 71 26.48 -4.76 32.80
CA ILE A 71 25.09 -4.35 33.11
C ILE A 71 24.55 -3.44 32.00
N LEU A 72 25.34 -2.46 31.55
CA LEU A 72 24.94 -1.55 30.48
C LEU A 72 24.62 -2.31 29.18
N LEU A 73 25.31 -3.41 28.88
CA LEU A 73 24.98 -4.26 27.74
C LEU A 73 23.67 -5.03 27.90
N GLU A 74 23.37 -5.54 29.10
CA GLU A 74 22.06 -6.14 29.39
C GLU A 74 20.92 -5.11 29.28
N ILE A 75 21.19 -3.86 29.71
CA ILE A 75 20.27 -2.75 29.54
C ILE A 75 20.06 -2.45 28.05
N LYS A 76 21.12 -2.41 27.24
CA LYS A 76 21.00 -2.26 25.78
C LYS A 76 20.12 -3.35 25.17
N TYR A 77 20.23 -4.59 25.63
CA TYR A 77 19.35 -5.66 25.15
C TYR A 77 17.88 -5.38 25.52
N LYS A 78 17.63 -4.96 26.77
CA LYS A 78 16.29 -4.58 27.22
C LYS A 78 15.73 -3.37 26.46
N ILE A 79 16.58 -2.39 26.11
CA ILE A 79 16.23 -1.28 25.22
C ILE A 79 15.78 -1.82 23.86
N SER A 80 16.53 -2.74 23.24
CA SER A 80 16.16 -3.38 21.98
C SER A 80 14.79 -4.08 22.09
N VAL A 81 14.57 -4.87 23.14
CA VAL A 81 13.28 -5.54 23.37
C VAL A 81 12.15 -4.53 23.55
N CYS A 82 12.39 -3.44 24.28
CA CYS A 82 11.41 -2.37 24.41
C CYS A 82 11.07 -1.75 23.05
N TYR A 83 12.05 -1.35 22.24
CA TYR A 83 11.80 -0.79 20.91
C TYR A 83 11.03 -1.75 20.00
N ILE A 84 11.35 -3.04 20.03
CA ILE A 84 10.64 -4.07 19.24
C ILE A 84 9.16 -4.18 19.64
N ASN A 85 8.83 -4.02 20.93
CA ASN A 85 7.49 -4.28 21.46
C ASN A 85 6.65 -3.03 21.78
N PHE A 86 7.26 -1.83 21.81
CA PHE A 86 6.58 -0.60 22.18
C PHE A 86 5.89 0.07 20.99
N GLU A 87 6.64 0.46 19.96
CA GLU A 87 6.13 1.17 18.79
C GLU A 87 6.79 0.66 17.51
N ALA A 88 5.99 0.25 16.52
CA ALA A 88 6.55 -0.37 15.32
C ALA A 88 7.37 0.57 14.45
N GLN A 89 7.03 1.87 14.47
CA GLN A 89 7.82 2.89 13.79
C GLN A 89 9.23 2.98 14.38
N GLU A 90 9.38 2.68 15.67
CA GLU A 90 10.63 2.76 16.39
C GLU A 90 11.36 1.42 16.49
N ARG A 91 10.77 0.31 16.05
CA ARG A 91 11.39 -1.03 16.16
C ARG A 91 12.78 -1.10 15.53
N PHE A 92 13.02 -0.35 14.46
CA PHE A 92 14.31 -0.30 13.79
C PHE A 92 15.38 0.45 14.59
N LYS A 93 15.00 1.30 15.57
CA LYS A 93 15.94 1.89 16.53
C LYS A 93 16.62 0.81 17.39
N ALA A 94 16.08 -0.41 17.48
CA ALA A 94 16.71 -1.53 18.17
C ALA A 94 17.98 -2.04 17.47
N ILE A 95 18.12 -1.86 16.15
CA ILE A 95 19.24 -2.36 15.34
C ILE A 95 20.61 -1.94 15.90
N PRO A 96 20.93 -0.64 16.09
CA PRO A 96 22.25 -0.24 16.58
C PRO A 96 22.57 -0.78 17.98
N PHE A 97 21.56 -1.00 18.83
CA PHE A 97 21.76 -1.60 20.15
C PHE A 97 22.12 -3.09 20.03
N LEU A 98 21.40 -3.84 19.17
CA LEU A 98 21.67 -5.26 18.93
C LEU A 98 23.03 -5.48 18.25
N GLU A 99 23.37 -4.66 17.24
CA GLU A 99 24.68 -4.66 16.59
C GLU A 99 25.81 -4.46 17.61
N LYS A 100 25.65 -3.49 18.52
CA LYS A 100 26.64 -3.21 19.56
C LYS A 100 26.81 -4.38 20.52
N ILE A 101 25.71 -5.02 20.94
CA ILE A 101 25.74 -6.18 21.85
C ILE A 101 26.43 -7.37 21.18
N ILE A 102 26.11 -7.65 19.91
CA ILE A 102 26.68 -8.77 19.16
C ILE A 102 28.17 -8.54 18.89
N LYS A 103 28.58 -7.33 18.48
CA LYS A 103 29.98 -6.99 18.19
C LYS A 103 30.90 -7.13 19.40
N GLN A 104 30.42 -6.78 20.60
CA GLN A 104 31.24 -6.84 21.80
C GLN A 104 31.52 -8.26 22.30
N ASN A 105 30.85 -9.28 21.72
CA ASN A 105 31.12 -10.72 21.87
C ASN A 105 31.38 -11.19 23.32
N LEU A 106 30.80 -10.49 24.30
CA LEU A 106 30.90 -10.85 25.70
C LEU A 106 30.00 -12.07 25.92
N TYR A 107 30.65 -13.19 26.25
CA TYR A 107 30.06 -14.50 26.48
C TYR A 107 28.62 -14.47 27.02
N LYS A 108 27.73 -15.18 26.32
CA LYS A 108 26.34 -15.53 26.71
C LYS A 108 25.26 -14.43 26.62
N PHE A 109 25.24 -13.61 25.57
CA PHE A 109 23.98 -12.95 25.20
C PHE A 109 22.98 -13.96 24.63
N PRO A 110 21.66 -13.79 24.86
CA PRO A 110 20.66 -14.74 24.42
C PRO A 110 20.77 -14.97 22.91
N ASN A 111 20.75 -16.23 22.48
CA ASN A 111 20.71 -16.57 21.04
C ASN A 111 19.56 -15.88 20.31
N LYS A 112 18.50 -15.53 21.06
CA LYS A 112 17.37 -14.71 20.63
C LYS A 112 17.77 -13.35 20.04
N ALA A 113 18.83 -12.70 20.53
CA ALA A 113 19.27 -11.40 20.02
C ALA A 113 19.71 -11.46 18.54
N TYR A 114 20.31 -12.57 18.10
CA TYR A 114 20.69 -12.79 16.70
C TYR A 114 19.43 -12.96 15.83
N ILE A 115 18.44 -13.71 16.32
CA ILE A 115 17.16 -13.91 15.63
C ILE A 115 16.41 -12.57 15.50
N GLU A 116 16.32 -11.80 16.59
CA GLU A 116 15.68 -10.49 16.61
C GLU A 116 16.37 -9.51 15.64
N LEU A 117 17.71 -9.47 15.61
CA LEU A 117 18.44 -8.63 14.66
C LEU A 117 18.23 -9.07 13.21
N ALA A 118 18.25 -10.37 12.93
CA ALA A 118 18.02 -10.89 11.58
C ALA A 118 16.61 -10.54 11.06
N ILE A 119 15.58 -10.67 11.90
CA ILE A 119 14.20 -10.28 11.56
C ILE A 119 14.11 -8.77 11.28
N LEU A 120 14.78 -7.94 12.09
CA LEU A 120 14.82 -6.49 11.88
C LEU A 120 15.52 -6.12 10.56
N TYR A 121 16.67 -6.72 10.26
CA TYR A 121 17.36 -6.51 9.00
C TYR A 121 16.52 -6.94 7.80
N HIS A 122 15.89 -8.11 7.85
CA HIS A 122 14.98 -8.57 6.80
C HIS A 122 13.80 -7.61 6.62
N SER A 123 13.17 -7.18 7.71
CA SER A 123 12.08 -6.19 7.70
C SER A 123 12.49 -4.82 7.15
N ASP A 124 13.78 -4.48 7.25
CA ASP A 124 14.40 -3.25 6.75
C ASP A 124 15.08 -3.43 5.38
N TYR A 125 14.75 -4.51 4.65
CA TYR A 125 15.29 -4.82 3.32
C TYR A 125 16.82 -5.07 3.29
N GLN A 126 17.46 -5.27 4.44
CA GLN A 126 18.89 -5.57 4.59
C GLN A 126 19.15 -7.09 4.59
N PHE A 127 18.70 -7.80 3.55
CA PHE A 127 18.69 -9.27 3.51
C PHE A 127 20.06 -9.92 3.66
N LYS A 128 21.10 -9.34 3.06
CA LYS A 128 22.48 -9.85 3.20
C LYS A 128 22.95 -9.85 4.64
N LYS A 129 22.73 -8.75 5.37
CA LYS A 129 23.05 -8.66 6.80
C LYS A 129 22.23 -9.64 7.63
N ALA A 130 20.96 -9.84 7.30
CA ALA A 130 20.13 -10.85 7.95
C ALA A 130 20.74 -12.26 7.78
N ILE A 131 21.14 -12.63 6.56
CA ILE A 131 21.80 -13.92 6.26
C ILE A 131 23.11 -14.06 7.04
N GLU A 132 23.95 -13.02 7.06
CA GLU A 132 25.21 -13.02 7.82
C GLU A 132 24.98 -13.30 9.31
N ILE A 133 24.04 -12.61 9.94
CA ILE A 133 23.70 -12.81 11.35
C ILE A 133 23.15 -14.21 11.62
N LEU A 134 22.31 -14.74 10.72
CA LEU A 134 21.74 -16.10 10.85
C LEU A 134 22.82 -17.18 10.70
N ASN A 135 23.78 -16.99 9.80
CA ASN A 135 24.93 -17.89 9.66
C ASN A 135 25.80 -17.89 10.93
N VAL A 136 26.03 -16.72 11.54
CA VAL A 136 26.72 -16.64 12.84
C VAL A 136 25.92 -17.36 13.92
N PHE A 137 24.60 -17.17 13.97
CA PHE A 137 23.73 -17.88 14.91
C PHE A 137 23.83 -19.41 14.74
N GLN A 138 23.76 -19.94 13.52
CA GLN A 138 23.83 -21.37 13.24
C GLN A 138 25.15 -22.02 13.67
N LYS A 139 26.27 -21.28 13.59
CA LYS A 139 27.58 -21.74 14.09
C LYS A 139 27.66 -21.79 15.62
N ARG A 140 26.82 -21.02 16.32
CA ARG A 140 26.83 -20.88 17.78
C ARG A 140 25.91 -21.87 18.50
N VAL A 141 24.94 -22.44 17.80
CA VAL A 141 23.89 -23.29 18.41
C VAL A 141 23.90 -24.69 17.81
N SER A 142 23.43 -25.68 18.58
CA SER A 142 23.22 -27.02 18.04
C SER A 142 22.00 -27.05 17.11
N LYS A 143 21.96 -28.06 16.22
CA LYS A 143 20.80 -28.31 15.33
C LYS A 143 19.49 -28.58 16.09
N ARG A 144 19.57 -28.93 17.39
CA ARG A 144 18.41 -29.15 18.28
C ARG A 144 17.86 -27.85 18.87
N ASN A 145 18.51 -26.70 18.68
CA ASN A 145 18.00 -25.42 19.14
C ASN A 145 16.64 -25.11 18.47
N GLU A 146 15.69 -24.63 19.25
CA GLU A 146 14.32 -24.33 18.79
C GLU A 146 14.28 -23.39 17.57
N ASN A 147 15.23 -22.46 17.46
CA ASN A 147 15.29 -21.47 16.38
C ASN A 147 16.21 -21.90 15.23
N TYR A 148 16.81 -23.10 15.27
CA TYR A 148 17.69 -23.58 14.20
C TYR A 148 16.93 -23.76 12.87
N LYS A 149 15.78 -24.46 12.90
CA LYS A 149 14.93 -24.62 11.72
C LYS A 149 14.40 -23.27 11.20
N PHE A 150 14.00 -22.38 12.12
CA PHE A 150 13.60 -21.01 11.76
C PHE A 150 14.73 -20.29 11.01
N SER A 151 15.98 -20.38 11.49
CA SER A 151 17.11 -19.72 10.84
C SER A 151 17.37 -20.21 9.41
N ILE A 152 17.20 -21.51 9.15
CA ILE A 152 17.33 -22.08 7.79
C ILE A 152 16.26 -21.46 6.88
N ARG A 153 14.99 -21.53 7.29
CA ARG A 153 13.88 -20.97 6.52
C ARG A 153 14.06 -19.47 6.30
N MET A 154 14.48 -18.73 7.31
CA MET A 154 14.67 -17.29 7.21
C MET A 154 15.79 -16.92 6.21
N ILE A 155 16.85 -17.72 6.12
CA ILE A 155 17.88 -17.56 5.06
C ILE A 155 17.29 -17.78 3.67
N GLU A 156 16.44 -18.80 3.47
CA GLU A 156 15.76 -19.05 2.18
C GLU A 156 14.84 -17.88 1.78
N ILE A 157 14.09 -17.34 2.75
CA ILE A 157 13.22 -16.18 2.55
C ILE A 157 14.05 -14.94 2.18
N CYS A 158 15.17 -14.68 2.88
CA CYS A 158 16.08 -13.58 2.52
C CYS A 158 16.62 -13.72 1.09
N LYS A 159 17.04 -14.92 0.67
CA LYS A 159 17.51 -15.18 -0.69
C LYS A 159 16.40 -14.98 -1.74
N SER A 160 15.18 -15.41 -1.42
CA SER A 160 14.00 -15.21 -2.28
C SER A 160 13.68 -13.71 -2.42
N ALA A 161 13.72 -12.97 -1.31
CA ALA A 161 13.50 -11.53 -1.28
C ALA A 161 14.53 -10.76 -2.12
N GLU A 162 15.81 -11.11 -2.04
CA GLU A 162 16.86 -10.51 -2.90
C GLU A 162 16.54 -10.71 -4.38
N LYS A 163 16.17 -11.93 -4.77
CA LYS A 163 15.82 -12.26 -6.16
C LYS A 163 14.55 -11.54 -6.63
N ILE A 164 13.57 -11.35 -5.74
CA ILE A 164 12.32 -10.65 -6.06
C ILE A 164 12.58 -9.15 -6.24
N ILE A 165 13.37 -8.54 -5.36
CA ILE A 165 13.66 -7.10 -5.40
C ILE A 165 14.64 -6.72 -6.51
N SER A 166 15.54 -7.63 -6.91
CA SER A 166 16.45 -7.39 -8.03
C SER A 166 15.75 -7.38 -9.40
N ARG A 167 14.50 -7.85 -9.48
CA ARG A 167 13.72 -7.87 -10.72
C ARG A 167 13.06 -6.51 -10.95
N LYS A 168 12.78 -6.18 -12.22
CA LYS A 168 11.94 -5.03 -12.56
C LYS A 168 10.60 -5.17 -11.84
N PRO A 169 10.13 -4.14 -11.11
CA PRO A 169 8.85 -4.18 -10.40
C PRO A 169 7.71 -4.62 -11.32
N SER A 170 6.83 -5.50 -10.83
CA SER A 170 5.66 -5.97 -11.59
C SER A 170 4.66 -4.84 -11.87
N ILE A 171 4.70 -3.80 -11.05
CA ILE A 171 3.97 -2.53 -11.18
C ILE A 171 4.83 -1.37 -10.66
N HIS A 172 4.55 -0.15 -11.10
CA HIS A 172 5.20 1.04 -10.54
C HIS A 172 4.74 1.28 -9.10
N LEU A 173 5.67 1.65 -8.21
CA LEU A 173 5.38 1.94 -6.80
C LEU A 173 4.29 3.02 -6.61
N GLU A 174 4.21 3.99 -7.50
CA GLU A 174 3.19 5.06 -7.44
C GLU A 174 1.76 4.55 -7.69
N ASN A 175 1.62 3.35 -8.25
CA ASN A 175 0.33 2.70 -8.42
C ASN A 175 -0.15 2.03 -7.14
N LEU A 176 0.72 1.86 -6.15
CA LEU A 176 0.38 1.37 -4.82
C LEU A 176 0.10 2.57 -3.90
N ARG A 177 -1.14 2.71 -3.46
CA ARG A 177 -1.52 3.78 -2.52
C ARG A 177 -2.27 3.21 -1.33
N ASN A 178 -1.83 3.59 -0.14
CA ASN A 178 -2.66 3.41 1.05
C ASN A 178 -3.94 4.26 0.87
N ILE A 179 -5.10 3.65 1.12
CA ILE A 179 -6.37 4.38 1.09
C ILE A 179 -6.56 5.15 2.40
N SER A 180 -6.11 6.41 2.41
CA SER A 180 -6.32 7.35 3.52
C SER A 180 -7.81 7.55 3.85
N MET A 181 -8.07 8.16 5.03
CA MET A 181 -9.39 8.51 5.58
C MET A 181 -10.45 8.88 4.53
N PRO A 182 -11.71 8.41 4.69
CA PRO A 182 -12.34 8.10 5.99
C PRO A 182 -12.22 6.65 6.46
N LEU A 183 -11.57 5.76 5.70
CA LEU A 183 -11.49 4.35 6.05
C LEU A 183 -10.49 4.06 7.17
N ASN A 184 -9.26 4.58 7.07
CA ASN A 184 -8.22 4.43 8.10
C ASN A 184 -8.47 5.35 9.31
N MET A 185 -9.51 5.07 10.11
CA MET A 185 -9.69 5.74 11.41
C MET A 185 -8.69 5.18 12.42
N ILE A 186 -8.43 5.95 13.47
CA ILE A 186 -7.24 5.87 14.35
C ILE A 186 -7.02 4.48 15.00
N ASN A 187 -7.99 3.57 14.98
CA ASN A 187 -7.90 2.24 15.57
C ASN A 187 -8.27 1.10 14.61
N SER A 188 -7.24 0.50 14.00
CA SER A 188 -7.19 -0.88 13.52
C SER A 188 -8.28 -1.30 12.51
N ASP A 189 -8.15 -0.87 11.25
CA ASP A 189 -8.95 -1.40 10.12
C ASP A 189 -8.23 -2.58 9.48
N TYR A 190 -8.58 -3.80 9.87
CA TYR A 190 -7.95 -5.02 9.34
C TYR A 190 -8.99 -5.98 8.80
N ASN A 191 -8.54 -6.90 7.94
CA ASN A 191 -9.37 -7.94 7.35
C ASN A 191 -10.50 -7.38 6.44
N PRO A 192 -10.15 -6.59 5.40
CA PRO A 192 -11.13 -6.13 4.45
C PRO A 192 -11.70 -7.28 3.62
N ILE A 193 -13.00 -7.22 3.39
CA ILE A 193 -13.70 -8.02 2.39
C ILE A 193 -14.34 -7.06 1.42
N ILE A 194 -13.93 -7.14 0.16
CA ILE A 194 -14.28 -6.19 -0.88
C ILE A 194 -15.02 -6.95 -1.95
N LEU A 195 -16.15 -6.41 -2.41
CA LEU A 195 -16.85 -6.98 -3.55
C LEU A 195 -15.98 -6.87 -4.81
N PRO A 196 -16.05 -7.83 -5.76
CA PRO A 196 -15.24 -7.79 -6.99
C PRO A 196 -15.47 -6.56 -7.88
N ASP A 197 -16.60 -5.86 -7.72
CA ASP A 197 -16.88 -4.58 -8.36
C ASP A 197 -16.09 -3.40 -7.75
N LEU A 198 -15.42 -3.65 -6.63
CA LEU A 198 -14.61 -2.74 -5.84
C LEU A 198 -15.35 -1.51 -5.32
N ASN A 199 -16.68 -1.57 -5.18
CA ASN A 199 -17.51 -0.45 -4.73
C ASN A 199 -18.04 -0.60 -3.30
N VAL A 200 -17.98 -1.79 -2.72
CA VAL A 200 -18.39 -2.04 -1.33
C VAL A 200 -17.28 -2.76 -0.60
N MET A 201 -16.97 -2.28 0.60
CA MET A 201 -15.96 -2.86 1.48
C MET A 201 -16.53 -3.04 2.87
N TYR A 202 -16.39 -4.24 3.40
CA TYR A 202 -16.61 -4.58 4.80
C TYR A 202 -15.26 -4.74 5.47
N PHE A 203 -15.13 -4.28 6.71
CA PHE A 203 -13.89 -4.41 7.48
C PHE A 203 -14.19 -4.39 8.97
N ILE A 204 -13.22 -4.81 9.78
CA ILE A 204 -13.31 -4.75 11.24
C ILE A 204 -12.53 -3.54 11.72
N ALA A 205 -13.17 -2.72 12.54
CA ALA A 205 -12.55 -1.62 13.28
C ALA A 205 -12.61 -1.92 14.79
N LEU A 206 -11.76 -1.27 15.59
CA LEU A 206 -11.85 -1.32 17.05
C LEU A 206 -12.48 -0.03 17.58
N ASN A 207 -13.49 -0.16 18.44
CA ASN A 207 -14.07 0.97 19.13
C ASN A 207 -13.04 1.59 20.07
N SER A 208 -12.80 2.90 19.96
CA SER A 208 -11.76 3.59 20.75
C SER A 208 -12.06 3.72 22.23
N LYS A 209 -13.33 3.59 22.64
CA LYS A 209 -13.76 3.68 24.04
C LYS A 209 -13.85 2.30 24.71
N SER A 210 -14.53 1.35 24.06
CA SER A 210 -14.74 0.01 24.64
C SER A 210 -13.65 -1.00 24.30
N GLY A 211 -12.88 -0.78 23.22
CA GLY A 211 -11.93 -1.75 22.70
C GLY A 211 -12.57 -2.92 21.95
N GLU A 212 -13.90 -2.95 21.85
CA GLU A 212 -14.64 -4.01 21.16
C GLU A 212 -14.53 -3.88 19.64
N LYS A 213 -14.67 -5.02 18.94
CA LYS A 213 -14.75 -5.05 17.48
C LYS A 213 -16.08 -4.46 16.98
N GLU A 214 -15.98 -3.63 15.95
CA GLU A 214 -17.11 -3.15 15.16
C GLU A 214 -16.93 -3.61 13.73
N ILE A 215 -17.99 -4.17 13.13
CA ILE A 215 -17.99 -4.50 11.70
C ILE A 215 -18.57 -3.31 10.96
N LYS A 216 -17.80 -2.79 10.00
CA LYS A 216 -18.11 -1.58 9.26
C LYS A 216 -18.26 -1.86 7.79
N VAL A 217 -19.12 -1.08 7.15
CA VAL A 217 -19.28 -1.05 5.70
C VAL A 217 -18.98 0.35 5.18
N SER A 218 -18.28 0.43 4.06
CA SER A 218 -18.15 1.66 3.27
C SER A 218 -18.52 1.40 1.83
N HIS A 219 -19.06 2.44 1.21
CA HIS A 219 -19.43 2.46 -0.20
C HIS A 219 -18.55 3.46 -0.94
N LYS A 220 -18.19 3.10 -2.16
CA LYS A 220 -17.45 3.94 -3.08
C LYS A 220 -18.44 4.63 -4.00
N GLU A 221 -18.43 5.95 -4.02
CA GLU A 221 -19.19 6.74 -4.98
C GLU A 221 -18.22 7.56 -5.81
N ILE A 222 -18.34 7.47 -7.14
CA ILE A 222 -17.52 8.23 -8.09
C ILE A 222 -16.02 8.04 -7.81
N GLY A 223 -15.63 6.80 -7.45
CA GLY A 223 -14.25 6.41 -7.20
C GLY A 223 -13.70 6.75 -5.80
N ILE A 224 -14.51 7.34 -4.91
CA ILE A 224 -14.08 7.78 -3.58
C ILE A 224 -14.87 7.03 -2.50
N TRP A 225 -14.17 6.45 -1.54
CA TRP A 225 -14.78 5.80 -0.37
C TRP A 225 -15.43 6.83 0.55
N LYS A 226 -16.67 6.56 0.95
CA LYS A 226 -17.43 7.39 1.88
C LYS A 226 -17.14 7.00 3.33
N LYS A 227 -17.59 7.86 4.25
CA LYS A 227 -17.52 7.57 5.69
C LYS A 227 -18.23 6.24 5.96
N SER A 228 -17.52 5.33 6.62
CA SER A 228 -18.05 4.02 6.94
C SER A 228 -19.17 4.09 7.97
N LYS A 229 -20.08 3.11 7.92
CA LYS A 229 -21.15 2.91 8.89
C LYS A 229 -20.95 1.57 9.58
N THR A 230 -21.26 1.50 10.87
CA THR A 230 -21.33 0.21 11.59
C THR A 230 -22.54 -0.57 11.10
N ILE A 231 -22.36 -1.86 10.84
CA ILE A 231 -23.46 -2.76 10.49
C ILE A 231 -23.91 -3.53 11.73
N ASN A 232 -25.23 -3.64 11.90
CA ASN A 232 -25.81 -4.46 12.95
C ASN A 232 -25.91 -5.90 12.45
N ILE A 233 -25.31 -6.83 13.20
CA ILE A 233 -25.37 -8.27 12.95
C ILE A 233 -25.97 -8.91 14.19
N ASN A 234 -27.01 -9.72 14.01
CA ASN A 234 -27.57 -10.49 15.11
C ASN A 234 -26.68 -11.71 15.40
N LEU A 235 -25.81 -11.57 16.40
CA LEU A 235 -24.90 -12.64 16.83
C LEU A 235 -25.61 -13.77 17.60
N GLY A 236 -26.84 -13.53 18.08
CA GLY A 236 -27.51 -14.38 19.06
C GLY A 236 -26.90 -14.27 20.46
N LYS A 237 -27.57 -14.89 21.45
CA LYS A 237 -27.22 -14.73 22.89
C LYS A 237 -25.88 -15.34 23.33
N LYS A 238 -25.22 -16.16 22.49
CA LYS A 238 -24.06 -16.99 22.87
C LYS A 238 -22.77 -16.65 22.12
N ILE A 239 -22.75 -15.59 21.32
CA ILE A 239 -21.59 -15.26 20.49
C ILE A 239 -21.10 -13.85 20.84
N ASP A 240 -19.88 -13.78 21.36
CA ASP A 240 -19.15 -12.54 21.60
C ASP A 240 -18.61 -11.98 20.28
N ILE A 241 -18.86 -10.69 20.00
CA ILE A 241 -18.36 -9.99 18.82
C ILE A 241 -16.83 -10.08 18.71
N ASN A 242 -16.11 -10.10 19.83
CA ASN A 242 -14.65 -10.20 19.86
C ASN A 242 -14.14 -11.58 19.40
N SER A 243 -14.97 -12.62 19.49
CA SER A 243 -14.67 -13.97 19.00
C SER A 243 -14.85 -14.14 17.49
N ILE A 244 -15.46 -13.15 16.82
CA ILE A 244 -15.75 -13.19 15.39
C ILE A 244 -14.72 -12.40 14.58
N SER A 245 -14.47 -12.88 13.37
CA SER A 245 -13.80 -12.16 12.29
C SER A 245 -14.59 -12.31 10.98
N LEU A 246 -14.45 -11.38 10.04
CA LEU A 246 -14.98 -11.52 8.68
C LEU A 246 -14.24 -12.65 7.95
N ALA A 247 -14.93 -13.54 7.23
CA ALA A 247 -14.33 -14.68 6.53
C ALA A 247 -14.47 -14.62 5.01
N GLY A 248 -15.59 -14.10 4.49
CA GLY A 248 -15.87 -14.00 3.06
C GLY A 248 -17.14 -13.18 2.78
N ILE A 249 -17.45 -12.97 1.50
CA ILE A 249 -18.72 -12.40 1.03
C ILE A 249 -19.14 -13.12 -0.26
N SER A 250 -20.45 -13.24 -0.49
CA SER A 250 -20.96 -13.68 -1.79
C SER A 250 -20.74 -12.62 -2.87
N TYR A 251 -20.62 -13.05 -4.13
CA TYR A 251 -20.35 -12.16 -5.25
C TYR A 251 -21.41 -11.06 -5.42
N ASP A 252 -22.67 -11.35 -5.06
CA ASP A 252 -23.79 -10.39 -5.07
C ASP A 252 -23.86 -9.48 -3.82
N GLY A 253 -23.03 -9.74 -2.81
CA GLY A 253 -23.02 -8.99 -1.55
C GLY A 253 -24.16 -9.28 -0.60
N ASN A 254 -24.98 -10.30 -0.87
CA ASN A 254 -26.14 -10.64 -0.04
C ASN A 254 -25.80 -11.53 1.16
N ILE A 255 -24.67 -12.25 1.13
CA ILE A 255 -24.25 -13.15 2.21
C ILE A 255 -22.87 -12.73 2.71
N LEU A 256 -22.77 -12.41 4.00
CA LEU A 256 -21.48 -12.28 4.67
C LEU A 256 -21.15 -13.57 5.39
N PHE A 257 -19.89 -13.97 5.29
CA PHE A 257 -19.33 -15.10 6.03
C PHE A 257 -18.44 -14.61 7.17
N PHE A 258 -18.47 -15.33 8.28
CA PHE A 258 -17.83 -14.99 9.53
C PHE A 258 -17.08 -16.20 10.07
N GLN A 259 -15.88 -15.99 10.58
CA GLN A 259 -15.12 -16.99 11.32
C GLN A 259 -15.36 -16.74 12.81
N LYS A 260 -15.81 -17.76 13.54
CA LYS A 260 -15.92 -17.73 15.01
C LYS A 260 -14.83 -18.61 15.60
N LYS A 261 -13.89 -18.02 16.34
CA LYS A 261 -12.77 -18.76 16.95
C LYS A 261 -13.06 -19.11 18.42
N GLU A 262 -12.91 -20.38 18.74
CA GLU A 262 -13.04 -20.94 20.09
C GLU A 262 -11.80 -21.78 20.42
N LYS A 263 -10.87 -21.23 21.21
CA LYS A 263 -9.60 -21.88 21.58
C LYS A 263 -8.81 -22.36 20.34
N LYS A 264 -8.82 -23.68 20.07
CA LYS A 264 -8.11 -24.35 18.96
C LYS A 264 -9.03 -24.73 17.79
N ARG A 265 -10.27 -24.25 17.79
CA ARG A 265 -11.26 -24.48 16.73
C ARG A 265 -11.70 -23.14 16.16
N ALA A 266 -11.94 -23.08 14.86
CA ALA A 266 -12.59 -21.94 14.24
C ALA A 266 -13.61 -22.46 13.23
N ASP A 267 -14.87 -22.07 13.37
CA ASP A 267 -15.94 -22.46 12.46
C ASP A 267 -16.37 -21.26 11.60
N ILE A 268 -16.81 -21.53 10.38
CA ILE A 268 -17.44 -20.60 9.46
C ILE A 268 -18.95 -20.54 9.70
N TYR A 269 -19.43 -19.33 9.86
CA TYR A 269 -20.82 -18.94 9.92
C TYR A 269 -21.14 -18.04 8.73
N PHE A 270 -22.42 -17.88 8.42
CA PHE A 270 -22.89 -16.92 7.43
C PHE A 270 -24.14 -16.21 7.94
N SER A 271 -24.40 -15.04 7.38
CA SER A 271 -25.69 -14.38 7.51
C SER A 271 -26.06 -13.73 6.19
N GLU A 272 -27.34 -13.87 5.86
CA GLU A 272 -27.97 -13.14 4.77
C GLU A 272 -28.30 -11.71 5.20
N LYS A 273 -28.17 -10.81 4.24
CA LYS A 273 -28.53 -9.41 4.37
C LYS A 273 -30.05 -9.27 4.33
N ARG A 274 -30.62 -8.59 5.33
CA ARG A 274 -32.03 -8.20 5.39
C ARG A 274 -32.08 -6.69 5.61
N ASN A 275 -32.50 -5.96 4.58
CA ASN A 275 -32.41 -4.49 4.52
C ASN A 275 -30.97 -3.99 4.76
N ASN A 276 -30.75 -3.16 5.79
CA ASN A 276 -29.43 -2.65 6.20
C ASN A 276 -28.81 -3.42 7.37
N SER A 277 -29.26 -4.65 7.63
CA SER A 277 -28.79 -5.48 8.75
C SER A 277 -28.51 -6.92 8.31
N PHE A 278 -27.74 -7.63 9.12
CA PHE A 278 -27.53 -9.07 8.95
C PHE A 278 -28.31 -9.82 10.03
N GLY A 279 -29.04 -10.85 9.60
CA GLY A 279 -29.82 -11.72 10.46
C GLY A 279 -28.99 -12.56 11.42
N LEU A 280 -29.63 -13.60 11.98
CA LEU A 280 -28.97 -14.52 12.91
C LEU A 280 -27.86 -15.30 12.20
N LEU A 281 -26.67 -15.37 12.80
CA LEU A 281 -25.57 -16.18 12.29
C LEU A 281 -25.94 -17.67 12.23
N GLN A 282 -25.84 -18.24 11.03
CA GLN A 282 -26.04 -19.65 10.76
C GLN A 282 -24.69 -20.34 10.55
N LYS A 283 -24.50 -21.50 11.16
CA LYS A 283 -23.27 -22.28 10.97
C LYS A 283 -23.27 -22.88 9.56
N LEU A 284 -22.16 -22.75 8.85
CA LEU A 284 -22.01 -23.34 7.51
C LEU A 284 -21.92 -24.88 7.60
N ASP A 285 -22.16 -25.55 6.48
CA ASP A 285 -22.20 -27.01 6.34
C ASP A 285 -20.99 -27.74 6.95
N ALA A 286 -21.22 -28.95 7.46
CA ALA A 286 -20.22 -29.77 8.15
C ALA A 286 -19.08 -30.28 7.25
N ASN A 287 -19.20 -30.16 5.92
CA ASN A 287 -18.08 -30.43 5.02
C ASN A 287 -17.07 -29.27 4.97
N VAL A 288 -17.54 -28.04 5.25
CA VAL A 288 -16.65 -26.88 5.44
C VAL A 288 -16.18 -26.81 6.88
N ASN A 289 -17.07 -26.98 7.86
CA ASN A 289 -16.71 -26.89 9.27
C ASN A 289 -16.21 -28.21 9.87
N SER A 290 -15.06 -28.16 10.55
CA SER A 290 -14.51 -29.31 11.26
C SER A 290 -14.19 -29.00 12.73
N LYS A 291 -13.42 -29.86 13.39
CA LYS A 291 -12.89 -29.60 14.75
C LYS A 291 -11.62 -28.74 14.75
N TYR A 292 -11.17 -28.34 13.56
CA TYR A 292 -9.91 -27.63 13.31
C TYR A 292 -10.16 -26.12 13.09
N LEU A 293 -9.16 -25.38 12.66
CA LEU A 293 -9.19 -23.95 12.38
C LEU A 293 -9.55 -23.70 10.91
N GLU A 294 -10.83 -23.45 10.63
CA GLU A 294 -11.23 -22.95 9.31
C GLU A 294 -10.90 -21.46 9.20
N GLY A 295 -10.30 -21.02 8.09
CA GLY A 295 -9.83 -19.65 7.87
C GLY A 295 -10.74 -18.82 6.97
N LYS A 296 -10.16 -18.18 5.94
CA LYS A 296 -10.94 -17.38 4.98
C LYS A 296 -11.66 -18.24 3.97
N ILE A 297 -12.73 -17.68 3.42
CA ILE A 297 -13.56 -18.31 2.41
C ILE A 297 -13.78 -17.37 1.22
N TYR A 298 -13.74 -17.94 0.03
CA TYR A 298 -14.24 -17.36 -1.20
C TYR A 298 -15.32 -18.27 -1.77
N ILE A 299 -16.43 -17.67 -2.18
CA ILE A 299 -17.49 -18.34 -2.94
C ILE A 299 -17.50 -17.77 -4.35
N ASN A 300 -17.56 -18.64 -5.35
CA ASN A 300 -17.53 -18.21 -6.74
C ASN A 300 -18.80 -17.45 -7.14
N LYS A 301 -18.75 -16.80 -8.32
CA LYS A 301 -19.87 -16.01 -8.86
C LYS A 301 -21.19 -16.79 -8.97
N LYS A 302 -21.12 -18.09 -9.28
CA LYS A 302 -22.29 -18.97 -9.41
C LYS A 302 -22.86 -19.42 -8.06
N GLY A 303 -22.11 -19.29 -6.97
CA GLY A 303 -22.55 -19.74 -5.64
C GLY A 303 -22.53 -21.27 -5.48
N ASP A 304 -21.87 -21.99 -6.38
CA ASP A 304 -21.82 -23.46 -6.41
C ASP A 304 -20.45 -24.03 -6.01
N GLU A 305 -19.43 -23.19 -5.81
CA GLU A 305 -18.12 -23.58 -5.31
C GLU A 305 -17.63 -22.67 -4.19
N ILE A 306 -17.08 -23.29 -3.15
CA ILE A 306 -16.44 -22.62 -2.02
C ILE A 306 -14.98 -23.06 -1.94
N TYR A 307 -14.09 -22.08 -1.85
CA TYR A 307 -12.66 -22.24 -1.59
C TYR A 307 -12.38 -21.71 -0.19
N PHE A 308 -11.68 -22.45 0.65
CA PHE A 308 -11.44 -22.03 2.03
C PHE A 308 -10.16 -22.64 2.59
N SER A 309 -9.58 -22.01 3.61
CA SER A 309 -8.38 -22.54 4.28
C SER A 309 -8.70 -23.33 5.55
N SER A 310 -7.89 -24.34 5.87
CA SER A 310 -8.08 -25.23 7.02
C SER A 310 -6.77 -25.91 7.44
N ASP A 311 -6.54 -26.10 8.75
CA ASP A 311 -5.47 -26.97 9.28
C ASP A 311 -5.97 -28.40 9.59
N ARG A 312 -7.00 -28.86 8.86
CA ARG A 312 -7.48 -30.24 8.94
C ARG A 312 -6.40 -31.25 8.47
N PRO A 313 -6.33 -32.46 9.06
CA PRO A 313 -5.41 -33.50 8.64
C PRO A 313 -5.61 -33.94 7.19
N GLY A 314 -4.54 -34.43 6.58
CA GLY A 314 -4.52 -34.84 5.17
C GLY A 314 -4.06 -33.74 4.21
N GLY A 315 -3.71 -32.55 4.75
CA GLY A 315 -3.01 -31.50 4.03
C GLY A 315 -1.48 -31.66 4.01
N TYR A 316 -0.80 -30.69 3.41
CA TYR A 316 0.63 -30.60 3.21
C TYR A 316 1.37 -29.96 4.38
N GLY A 317 0.71 -29.13 5.19
CA GLY A 317 1.38 -28.34 6.21
C GLY A 317 0.49 -27.74 7.28
N GLY A 318 0.60 -26.42 7.45
CA GLY A 318 -0.13 -25.66 8.44
C GLY A 318 -1.60 -25.55 8.05
N LYS A 319 -2.04 -24.37 7.62
CA LYS A 319 -3.32 -24.22 6.93
C LYS A 319 -3.14 -24.46 5.44
N ASP A 320 -4.00 -25.29 4.87
CA ASP A 320 -4.07 -25.57 3.44
C ASP A 320 -5.38 -25.02 2.86
N ILE A 321 -5.41 -24.75 1.56
CA ILE A 321 -6.62 -24.38 0.82
C ILE A 321 -7.32 -25.64 0.29
N TYR A 322 -8.63 -25.68 0.51
CA TYR A 322 -9.56 -26.71 0.11
C TYR A 322 -10.69 -26.14 -0.73
N LYS A 323 -11.37 -27.02 -1.48
CA LYS A 323 -12.56 -26.71 -2.28
C LYS A 323 -13.71 -27.66 -1.94
N VAL A 324 -14.94 -27.13 -1.93
CA VAL A 324 -16.19 -27.90 -1.93
C VAL A 324 -17.11 -27.42 -3.05
N LYS A 325 -17.91 -28.34 -3.59
CA LYS A 325 -18.93 -28.08 -4.63
C LYS A 325 -20.32 -28.29 -4.06
N LYS A 326 -21.30 -27.54 -4.53
CA LYS A 326 -22.71 -27.71 -4.11
C LYS A 326 -23.29 -28.97 -4.78
N LEU A 327 -23.86 -29.88 -4.00
CA LEU A 327 -24.33 -31.20 -4.48
C LEU A 327 -25.87 -31.28 -4.68
N GLY A 328 -26.60 -30.20 -4.39
CA GLY A 328 -28.08 -30.19 -4.30
C GLY A 328 -28.57 -30.20 -2.84
N ASN A 329 -29.85 -29.89 -2.61
CA ASN A 329 -30.50 -29.86 -1.28
C ASN A 329 -29.74 -29.00 -0.22
N ASN A 330 -29.11 -27.90 -0.67
CA ASN A 330 -28.27 -27.04 0.16
C ASN A 330 -27.10 -27.73 0.88
N LYS A 331 -26.65 -28.90 0.39
CA LYS A 331 -25.46 -29.61 0.88
C LYS A 331 -24.24 -29.32 0.03
N TRP A 332 -23.07 -29.40 0.67
CA TRP A 332 -21.76 -29.28 0.04
C TRP A 332 -21.08 -30.64 -0.07
N SER A 333 -20.18 -30.81 -1.04
CA SER A 333 -19.34 -31.98 -1.18
C SER A 333 -18.33 -32.07 -0.04
N LYS A 334 -17.68 -33.23 0.10
CA LYS A 334 -16.48 -33.33 0.94
C LYS A 334 -15.43 -32.32 0.46
N ALA A 335 -14.66 -31.79 1.41
CA ALA A 335 -13.56 -30.88 1.13
C ALA A 335 -12.41 -31.61 0.43
N ILE A 336 -11.96 -31.06 -0.70
CA ILE A 336 -10.87 -31.57 -1.51
C ILE A 336 -9.69 -30.60 -1.38
N ASN A 337 -8.51 -31.09 -1.00
CA ASN A 337 -7.28 -30.29 -0.92
C ASN A 337 -6.84 -29.89 -2.35
N LEU A 338 -6.37 -28.65 -2.53
CA LEU A 338 -5.99 -28.15 -3.86
C LEU A 338 -4.62 -28.63 -4.38
N GLY A 339 -3.89 -29.45 -3.62
CA GLY A 339 -2.64 -30.05 -4.05
C GLY A 339 -1.41 -29.16 -3.82
N GLU A 340 -0.23 -29.73 -4.07
CA GLU A 340 1.09 -29.14 -3.77
C GLU A 340 1.46 -27.89 -4.57
N ASN A 341 0.79 -27.67 -5.71
CA ASN A 341 1.00 -26.45 -6.49
C ASN A 341 0.40 -25.21 -5.82
N ILE A 342 -0.55 -25.42 -4.90
CA ILE A 342 -1.17 -24.36 -4.09
C ILE A 342 -0.66 -24.43 -2.65
N ASN A 343 -0.72 -25.62 -2.04
CA ASN A 343 -0.46 -25.84 -0.62
C ASN A 343 0.97 -26.26 -0.34
N THR A 344 1.52 -25.85 0.80
CA THR A 344 2.90 -26.12 1.18
C THR A 344 3.00 -26.67 2.59
N SER A 345 4.22 -26.89 3.09
CA SER A 345 4.43 -27.22 4.51
C SER A 345 4.13 -26.07 5.48
N TYR A 346 3.71 -24.90 4.98
CA TYR A 346 3.47 -23.67 5.75
C TYR A 346 1.98 -23.31 5.74
N ASP A 347 1.64 -22.04 6.01
CA ASP A 347 0.25 -21.60 5.98
C ASP A 347 -0.10 -20.95 4.64
N GLU A 348 -1.16 -21.43 4.02
CA GLU A 348 -1.92 -20.81 2.95
C GLU A 348 -3.29 -20.32 3.46
N ASP A 349 -3.71 -19.13 3.04
CA ASP A 349 -4.98 -18.52 3.46
C ASP A 349 -5.52 -17.54 2.41
N ALA A 350 -6.70 -16.99 2.66
CA ALA A 350 -7.33 -15.94 1.86
C ALA A 350 -7.42 -16.27 0.35
N PRO A 351 -7.98 -17.44 -0.03
CA PRO A 351 -8.20 -17.73 -1.45
C PRO A 351 -9.17 -16.71 -2.06
N PHE A 352 -8.94 -16.36 -3.33
CA PHE A 352 -9.81 -15.54 -4.15
C PHE A 352 -9.70 -16.02 -5.60
N VAL A 353 -10.80 -16.44 -6.21
CA VAL A 353 -10.81 -16.80 -7.64
C VAL A 353 -11.31 -15.61 -8.44
N HIS A 354 -10.59 -15.25 -9.49
CA HIS A 354 -11.02 -14.18 -10.39
C HIS A 354 -12.33 -14.55 -11.10
N SER A 355 -13.14 -13.57 -11.50
CA SER A 355 -14.44 -13.83 -12.13
C SER A 355 -14.33 -14.55 -13.48
N ASN A 356 -13.17 -14.49 -14.14
CA ASN A 356 -12.89 -15.32 -15.31
C ASN A 356 -12.77 -16.82 -14.97
N SER A 357 -12.69 -17.22 -13.70
CA SER A 357 -12.51 -18.60 -13.23
C SER A 357 -11.24 -19.32 -13.73
N HIS A 358 -10.26 -18.58 -14.25
CA HIS A 358 -8.99 -19.11 -14.75
C HIS A 358 -7.80 -18.86 -13.80
N THR A 359 -7.96 -17.97 -12.82
CA THR A 359 -6.87 -17.59 -11.91
C THR A 359 -7.33 -17.60 -10.47
N ILE A 360 -6.60 -18.30 -9.61
CA ILE A 360 -6.73 -18.20 -8.15
C ILE A 360 -5.60 -17.32 -7.61
N TYR A 361 -5.95 -16.45 -6.67
CA TYR A 361 -5.04 -15.68 -5.85
C TYR A 361 -5.15 -16.15 -4.41
N PHE A 362 -4.06 -16.16 -3.67
CA PHE A 362 -4.04 -16.56 -2.27
C PHE A 362 -2.83 -15.98 -1.55
N SER A 363 -2.85 -16.04 -0.23
CA SER A 363 -1.73 -15.63 0.61
C SER A 363 -1.00 -16.85 1.16
N SER A 364 0.33 -16.89 1.08
CA SER A 364 1.13 -18.04 1.56
C SER A 364 2.39 -17.61 2.30
N LYS A 365 2.75 -18.34 3.36
CA LYS A 365 4.08 -18.31 4.02
C LYS A 365 5.09 -19.28 3.39
N GLY A 366 4.62 -20.08 2.45
CA GLY A 366 5.37 -21.10 1.75
C GLY A 366 6.04 -20.57 0.49
N HIS A 367 6.20 -21.48 -0.48
CA HIS A 367 6.76 -21.19 -1.80
C HIS A 367 8.07 -20.40 -1.69
N ASN A 368 8.28 -19.46 -2.62
CA ASN A 368 9.37 -18.49 -2.62
C ASN A 368 8.95 -17.14 -1.99
N THR A 369 8.24 -17.16 -0.86
CA THR A 369 7.88 -15.93 -0.12
C THR A 369 9.11 -15.06 0.16
N MET A 370 8.93 -13.74 0.06
CA MET A 370 9.93 -12.74 0.44
C MET A 370 9.79 -12.29 1.89
N GLY A 371 8.70 -12.64 2.57
CA GLY A 371 8.35 -12.15 3.89
C GLY A 371 7.61 -13.19 4.74
N GLY A 372 6.58 -12.72 5.43
CA GLY A 372 5.65 -13.61 6.12
C GLY A 372 4.66 -14.18 5.11
N TYR A 373 3.40 -13.73 5.16
CA TYR A 373 2.45 -13.98 4.07
C TYR A 373 2.77 -13.11 2.86
N ASP A 374 2.89 -13.74 1.69
CA ASP A 374 2.98 -13.08 0.40
C ASP A 374 1.75 -13.41 -0.45
N ILE A 375 1.39 -12.54 -1.39
CA ILE A 375 0.37 -12.81 -2.40
C ILE A 375 0.96 -13.64 -3.55
N PHE A 376 0.30 -14.76 -3.82
CA PHE A 376 0.56 -15.66 -4.93
C PHE A 376 -0.63 -15.71 -5.87
N LYS A 377 -0.38 -16.08 -7.12
CA LYS A 377 -1.40 -16.47 -8.09
C LYS A 377 -1.06 -17.82 -8.70
N SER A 378 -2.06 -18.55 -9.17
CA SER A 378 -1.89 -19.73 -10.00
C SER A 378 -3.02 -19.81 -11.03
N LYS A 379 -2.73 -20.37 -12.21
CA LYS A 379 -3.77 -20.68 -13.19
C LYS A 379 -4.49 -21.96 -12.81
N ILE A 380 -5.81 -21.92 -12.95
CA ILE A 380 -6.69 -23.07 -12.81
C ILE A 380 -6.71 -23.79 -14.17
N LEU A 381 -6.30 -25.06 -14.15
CA LEU A 381 -6.28 -25.96 -15.29
C LEU A 381 -7.52 -26.87 -15.28
N GLU A 382 -7.66 -27.71 -16.30
CA GLU A 382 -8.70 -28.73 -16.34
C GLU A 382 -8.62 -29.68 -15.14
N ASN A 383 -9.78 -30.24 -14.75
CA ASN A 383 -9.90 -31.20 -13.65
C ASN A 383 -9.44 -30.67 -12.28
N ASP A 384 -9.64 -29.37 -12.02
CA ASP A 384 -9.27 -28.72 -10.75
C ASP A 384 -7.77 -28.84 -10.42
N LYS A 385 -6.91 -28.94 -11.45
CA LYS A 385 -5.45 -28.85 -11.31
C LYS A 385 -4.99 -27.39 -11.37
N PHE A 386 -3.79 -27.12 -10.91
CA PHE A 386 -3.22 -25.77 -10.84
C PHE A 386 -1.82 -25.75 -11.46
N GLU A 387 -1.43 -24.64 -12.08
CA GLU A 387 -0.01 -24.36 -12.37
C GLU A 387 0.75 -24.09 -11.06
N LEU A 388 2.09 -24.13 -11.11
CA LEU A 388 2.92 -23.72 -9.97
C LEU A 388 2.59 -22.29 -9.55
N ALA A 389 2.44 -22.06 -8.24
CA ALA A 389 2.14 -20.74 -7.70
C ALA A 389 3.25 -19.72 -7.98
N GLU A 390 2.85 -18.56 -8.51
CA GLU A 390 3.73 -17.44 -8.83
C GLU A 390 3.56 -16.32 -7.81
N ASN A 391 4.67 -15.89 -7.20
CA ASN A 391 4.71 -14.73 -6.32
C ASN A 391 4.48 -13.42 -7.12
N LEU A 392 3.56 -12.56 -6.68
CA LEU A 392 3.23 -11.29 -7.36
C LEU A 392 4.34 -10.22 -7.32
N SER A 393 5.46 -10.56 -6.68
CA SER A 393 6.70 -9.79 -6.62
C SER A 393 6.54 -8.43 -5.93
N TYR A 394 7.65 -7.72 -5.77
CA TYR A 394 7.66 -6.35 -5.31
C TYR A 394 7.08 -5.41 -6.39
N PRO A 395 6.26 -4.40 -6.04
CA PRO A 395 5.95 -3.90 -4.70
C PRO A 395 4.64 -4.41 -4.09
N ILE A 396 4.00 -5.42 -4.71
CA ILE A 396 2.77 -5.99 -4.17
C ILE A 396 3.09 -6.74 -2.87
N ASN A 397 4.14 -7.55 -2.89
CA ASN A 397 4.70 -8.19 -1.72
C ASN A 397 5.83 -7.36 -1.13
N THR A 398 5.91 -7.37 0.20
CA THR A 398 6.96 -6.71 0.99
C THR A 398 7.54 -7.70 1.99
N PRO A 399 8.62 -7.38 2.73
CA PRO A 399 9.11 -8.25 3.81
C PRO A 399 8.13 -8.44 4.99
N GLN A 400 6.91 -7.90 4.92
CA GLN A 400 5.89 -8.03 5.97
C GLN A 400 4.80 -9.02 5.54
N ASP A 401 3.70 -9.12 6.29
CA ASP A 401 2.52 -9.86 5.84
C ASP A 401 1.72 -9.03 4.83
N ASN A 402 1.44 -9.62 3.68
CA ASN A 402 0.55 -9.15 2.63
C ASN A 402 -0.58 -10.18 2.45
N LEU A 403 -1.82 -9.74 2.69
CA LEU A 403 -3.00 -10.61 2.82
C LEU A 403 -4.21 -10.06 2.06
N TYR A 404 -5.21 -10.90 1.83
CA TYR A 404 -6.56 -10.51 1.38
C TYR A 404 -6.57 -9.78 0.03
N TYR A 405 -5.83 -10.31 -0.94
CA TYR A 405 -5.79 -9.74 -2.29
C TYR A 405 -7.12 -9.95 -3.03
N VAL A 406 -7.68 -8.87 -3.55
CA VAL A 406 -8.89 -8.88 -4.38
C VAL A 406 -8.65 -8.00 -5.60
N ILE A 407 -8.79 -8.57 -6.80
CA ILE A 407 -8.65 -7.87 -8.08
C ILE A 407 -10.02 -7.63 -8.72
N SER A 408 -10.20 -6.48 -9.36
CA SER A 408 -11.44 -6.17 -10.08
C SER A 408 -11.65 -7.10 -11.27
N ASP A 409 -12.90 -7.36 -11.65
CA ASP A 409 -13.25 -8.10 -12.88
C ASP A 409 -12.59 -7.55 -14.15
N SER A 410 -12.30 -6.24 -14.18
CA SER A 410 -11.62 -5.60 -15.31
C SER A 410 -10.09 -5.70 -15.28
N GLU A 411 -9.53 -6.35 -14.26
CA GLU A 411 -8.10 -6.51 -13.96
C GLU A 411 -7.29 -5.20 -13.90
N ASN A 412 -7.98 -4.04 -13.84
CA ASN A 412 -7.36 -2.72 -13.87
C ASN A 412 -6.99 -2.19 -12.50
N SER A 413 -7.47 -2.82 -11.43
CA SER A 413 -7.17 -2.42 -10.08
C SER A 413 -7.36 -3.55 -9.10
N ALA A 414 -6.64 -3.50 -7.99
CA ALA A 414 -6.75 -4.46 -6.90
C ALA A 414 -6.68 -3.76 -5.54
N TYR A 415 -7.03 -4.53 -4.51
CA TYR A 415 -6.79 -4.18 -3.13
C TYR A 415 -6.04 -5.30 -2.43
N LEU A 416 -5.24 -4.94 -1.42
CA LEU A 416 -4.65 -5.88 -0.48
C LEU A 416 -4.56 -5.25 0.90
N SER A 417 -4.29 -6.07 1.89
CA SER A 417 -3.96 -5.65 3.24
C SER A 417 -2.49 -5.91 3.51
N SER A 418 -1.78 -4.94 4.07
CA SER A 418 -0.38 -5.10 4.47
C SER A 418 -0.13 -4.49 5.84
N VAL A 419 0.87 -4.99 6.56
CA VAL A 419 1.19 -4.56 7.92
C VAL A 419 1.42 -3.03 8.00
N LYS A 420 0.80 -2.40 8.99
CA LYS A 420 0.93 -0.97 9.27
C LYS A 420 2.34 -0.65 9.75
N LYS A 421 2.99 0.36 9.14
CA LYS A 421 4.32 0.82 9.58
C LYS A 421 4.36 1.22 11.06
N SER A 422 3.24 1.70 11.63
CA SER A 422 3.11 2.10 13.04
C SER A 422 2.82 0.97 14.01
N ASN A 423 2.31 -0.18 13.56
CA ASN A 423 2.02 -1.32 14.44
C ASN A 423 2.04 -2.64 13.65
N PRO A 424 2.92 -3.62 13.97
CA PRO A 424 2.98 -4.86 13.22
C PRO A 424 1.72 -5.73 13.39
N ASN A 425 0.93 -5.48 14.42
CA ASN A 425 -0.30 -6.22 14.71
C ASN A 425 -1.53 -5.66 13.96
N TYR A 426 -1.39 -4.50 13.33
CA TYR A 426 -2.46 -3.88 12.54
C TYR A 426 -2.08 -3.90 11.07
N HIS A 427 -3.10 -4.01 10.23
CA HIS A 427 -2.92 -3.92 8.79
C HIS A 427 -3.52 -2.61 8.28
N GLU A 428 -3.04 -2.16 7.14
CA GLU A 428 -3.61 -1.08 6.34
C GLU A 428 -4.09 -1.66 5.02
N ILE A 429 -5.07 -0.99 4.42
CA ILE A 429 -5.60 -1.37 3.13
C ILE A 429 -4.89 -0.55 2.05
N PHE A 430 -4.41 -1.24 1.03
CA PHE A 430 -3.76 -0.65 -0.13
C PHE A 430 -4.63 -0.84 -1.37
N PHE A 431 -4.72 0.21 -2.17
CA PHE A 431 -5.23 0.16 -3.53
C PHE A 431 -4.07 0.07 -4.51
N ILE A 432 -4.26 -0.72 -5.56
CA ILE A 432 -3.32 -0.94 -6.63
C ILE A 432 -3.97 -0.50 -7.95
N ASP A 433 -3.37 0.45 -8.66
CA ASP A 433 -3.72 0.78 -10.05
C ASP A 433 -2.95 -0.17 -10.99
N LEU A 434 -3.60 -1.23 -11.48
CA LEU A 434 -2.98 -2.22 -12.37
C LEU A 434 -3.02 -1.78 -13.83
N LYS A 435 -3.81 -0.75 -14.16
CA LYS A 435 -3.62 -0.03 -15.42
C LYS A 435 -2.20 0.53 -15.39
N SER A 436 -1.34 -0.01 -16.24
CA SER A 436 -0.09 0.63 -16.67
C SER A 436 -0.33 2.13 -16.66
N SER A 437 0.48 2.86 -15.88
CA SER A 437 0.46 4.31 -15.86
C SER A 437 0.29 4.76 -17.30
N ILE A 438 -0.76 5.54 -17.57
CA ILE A 438 -0.88 6.08 -18.91
C ILE A 438 0.36 6.96 -19.05
N GLU A 439 1.35 6.49 -19.80
CA GLU A 439 2.54 7.23 -20.16
C GLU A 439 2.02 8.41 -20.99
N GLN A 440 1.64 9.50 -20.32
CA GLN A 440 1.05 10.69 -20.91
C GLN A 440 1.66 11.91 -20.24
N SER A 441 2.22 12.77 -21.07
CA SER A 441 2.67 14.12 -20.74
C SER A 441 1.54 15.11 -20.93
N MET A 442 1.44 16.07 -20.03
CA MET A 442 0.50 17.17 -20.14
C MET A 442 1.26 18.43 -20.54
N ILE A 443 0.84 19.10 -21.62
CA ILE A 443 1.32 20.45 -21.94
C ILE A 443 0.17 21.41 -21.79
N ASN A 444 0.39 22.41 -20.95
CA ASN A 444 -0.49 23.55 -20.82
C ASN A 444 0.14 24.71 -21.53
N GLY A 445 -0.68 25.55 -22.14
CA GLY A 445 -0.09 26.70 -22.78
C GLY A 445 -1.04 27.83 -23.02
N ASN A 446 -0.47 28.91 -23.51
CA ASN A 446 -1.20 30.10 -23.88
C ASN A 446 -0.87 30.49 -25.31
N ILE A 447 -1.86 30.99 -26.03
CA ILE A 447 -1.67 31.61 -27.34
C ILE A 447 -2.15 33.05 -27.25
N PHE A 448 -1.21 33.98 -27.43
CA PHE A 448 -1.42 35.41 -27.39
C PHE A 448 -0.94 36.07 -28.69
N THR A 449 -1.42 37.28 -28.92
CA THR A 449 -0.77 38.23 -29.83
C THR A 449 0.37 38.96 -29.09
N LYS A 450 1.24 39.69 -29.82
CA LYS A 450 2.31 40.53 -29.24
C LYS A 450 1.85 41.38 -28.04
N ASN A 451 0.63 41.93 -28.09
CA ASN A 451 0.08 42.80 -27.04
C ASN A 451 -0.53 42.01 -25.86
N MET A 452 -0.14 40.74 -25.68
CA MET A 452 -0.66 39.83 -24.65
C MET A 452 -2.17 39.61 -24.70
N LYS A 453 -2.83 39.93 -25.83
CA LYS A 453 -4.25 39.67 -26.03
C LYS A 453 -4.45 38.23 -26.48
N PRO A 454 -5.32 37.45 -25.79
CA PRO A 454 -5.77 36.13 -26.24
C PRO A 454 -6.23 36.14 -27.70
N ILE A 455 -5.90 35.08 -28.44
CA ILE A 455 -6.38 34.91 -29.82
C ILE A 455 -7.20 33.62 -29.96
N LYS A 456 -8.26 33.69 -30.77
CA LYS A 456 -9.01 32.50 -31.17
C LYS A 456 -8.16 31.67 -32.13
N ALA A 457 -7.77 30.48 -31.70
CA ALA A 457 -6.93 29.57 -32.47
C ALA A 457 -7.45 28.14 -32.39
N SER A 458 -7.19 27.35 -33.43
CA SER A 458 -7.39 25.90 -33.50
C SER A 458 -6.02 25.23 -33.40
N VAL A 459 -5.89 24.24 -32.52
CA VAL A 459 -4.64 23.50 -32.33
C VAL A 459 -4.84 22.07 -32.79
N LYS A 460 -3.96 21.58 -33.65
CA LYS A 460 -3.86 20.18 -34.06
C LYS A 460 -2.47 19.67 -33.71
N VAL A 461 -2.36 18.41 -33.31
CA VAL A 461 -1.08 17.77 -32.96
C VAL A 461 -1.00 16.47 -33.74
N ILE A 462 0.11 16.26 -34.43
CA ILE A 462 0.38 15.09 -35.25
C ILE A 462 1.60 14.40 -34.66
N ASN A 463 1.49 13.10 -34.40
CA ASN A 463 2.61 12.27 -34.03
C ASN A 463 3.52 12.09 -35.26
N LYS A 464 4.80 12.49 -35.16
CA LYS A 464 5.71 12.49 -36.32
C LYS A 464 6.11 11.08 -36.78
N GLU A 465 6.11 10.10 -35.88
CA GLU A 465 6.47 8.71 -36.21
C GLU A 465 5.35 8.01 -36.99
N THR A 466 4.10 8.25 -36.59
CA THR A 466 2.93 7.54 -37.12
C THR A 466 2.15 8.34 -38.16
N ASN A 467 2.45 9.65 -38.30
CA ASN A 467 1.67 10.62 -39.06
C ASN A 467 0.17 10.67 -38.68
N LYS A 468 -0.19 10.17 -37.49
CA LYS A 468 -1.57 10.19 -37.00
C LYS A 468 -1.82 11.41 -36.13
N LYS A 469 -3.03 11.96 -36.25
CA LYS A 469 -3.51 13.05 -35.41
C LYS A 469 -3.80 12.56 -33.99
N GLU A 470 -3.34 13.32 -32.99
CA GLU A 470 -3.64 13.05 -31.59
C GLU A 470 -5.03 13.55 -31.21
N ASN A 471 -5.73 12.74 -30.40
CA ASN A 471 -7.16 12.93 -30.12
C ASN A 471 -7.42 13.77 -28.86
N TYR A 472 -6.44 13.97 -27.98
CA TYR A 472 -6.61 14.64 -26.69
C TYR A 472 -5.96 16.03 -26.67
N ILE A 473 -6.43 16.88 -27.59
CA ILE A 473 -6.03 18.28 -27.72
C ILE A 473 -7.25 19.15 -27.42
N PHE A 474 -7.12 19.99 -26.40
CA PHE A 474 -8.13 20.96 -26.00
C PHE A 474 -7.73 22.32 -26.56
N THR A 475 -8.58 22.87 -27.41
CA THR A 475 -8.35 24.14 -28.11
C THR A 475 -8.30 25.32 -27.14
N PRO A 476 -7.53 26.38 -27.48
CA PRO A 476 -7.43 27.59 -26.70
C PRO A 476 -8.80 28.20 -26.35
N ASN A 477 -9.05 28.49 -25.08
CA ASN A 477 -10.14 29.36 -24.68
C ASN A 477 -9.77 30.79 -25.11
N TYR A 478 -10.41 31.30 -26.17
CA TYR A 478 -10.09 32.60 -26.75
C TYR A 478 -10.31 33.80 -25.81
N LYS A 479 -11.04 33.66 -24.69
CA LYS A 479 -11.18 34.73 -23.68
C LYS A 479 -9.92 34.89 -22.82
N ILE A 480 -9.15 33.81 -22.63
CA ILE A 480 -7.99 33.76 -21.71
C ILE A 480 -6.72 33.19 -22.36
N GLY A 481 -6.78 32.79 -23.63
CA GLY A 481 -5.68 32.26 -24.45
C GLY A 481 -5.23 30.84 -24.13
N LYS A 482 -5.84 30.14 -23.16
CA LYS A 482 -5.31 28.88 -22.60
C LYS A 482 -5.69 27.62 -23.39
N PHE A 483 -4.70 26.78 -23.72
CA PHE A 483 -4.88 25.44 -24.31
C PHE A 483 -4.29 24.33 -23.43
N LEU A 484 -4.71 23.09 -23.71
CA LEU A 484 -4.24 21.90 -23.02
C LEU A 484 -4.05 20.75 -24.02
N MET A 485 -2.99 19.97 -23.90
CA MET A 485 -2.78 18.76 -24.69
C MET A 485 -2.21 17.63 -23.81
N ILE A 486 -2.66 16.41 -24.09
CA ILE A 486 -2.25 15.21 -23.37
C ILE A 486 -1.73 14.19 -24.38
N ILE A 487 -0.42 13.95 -24.36
CA ILE A 487 0.28 13.18 -25.40
C ILE A 487 1.32 12.22 -24.79
N PRO A 488 1.57 11.05 -25.40
CA PRO A 488 2.58 10.11 -24.89
C PRO A 488 4.02 10.67 -24.82
N PRO A 489 4.84 10.28 -23.81
CA PRO A 489 6.23 10.64 -23.72
C PRO A 489 7.13 9.83 -24.65
N GLY A 490 8.40 10.27 -24.75
CA GLY A 490 9.42 9.61 -25.56
C GLY A 490 9.22 9.72 -27.07
N LYS A 491 8.36 10.66 -27.51
CA LYS A 491 7.96 10.82 -28.91
C LYS A 491 8.07 12.27 -29.37
N GLU A 492 8.10 12.43 -30.68
CA GLU A 492 8.08 13.74 -31.33
C GLU A 492 6.73 14.03 -31.99
N TYR A 493 6.31 15.29 -31.86
CA TYR A 493 5.02 15.76 -32.33
C TYR A 493 5.17 17.06 -33.12
N LYS A 494 4.25 17.28 -34.03
CA LYS A 494 4.07 18.54 -34.75
C LYS A 494 2.76 19.19 -34.31
N MET A 495 2.84 20.35 -33.68
CA MET A 495 1.70 21.17 -33.30
C MET A 495 1.43 22.22 -34.39
N LEU A 496 0.21 22.20 -34.93
CA LEU A 496 -0.28 23.13 -35.94
C LEU A 496 -1.24 24.11 -35.28
N ILE A 497 -0.97 25.40 -35.42
CA ILE A 497 -1.82 26.47 -34.86
C ILE A 497 -2.45 27.24 -36.02
N GLU A 498 -3.76 27.16 -36.11
CA GLU A 498 -4.58 27.80 -37.14
C GLU A 498 -5.32 28.99 -36.53
N THR A 499 -5.13 30.18 -37.07
CA THR A 499 -5.87 31.40 -36.66
C THR A 499 -6.41 32.11 -37.90
N LYS A 500 -7.33 33.07 -37.72
CA LYS A 500 -7.88 33.84 -38.86
C LYS A 500 -6.89 34.84 -39.49
N ASN A 501 -5.95 35.37 -38.69
CA ASN A 501 -5.14 36.54 -39.07
C ASN A 501 -3.64 36.25 -39.21
N PHE A 502 -3.24 34.98 -39.03
CA PHE A 502 -1.87 34.49 -39.17
C PHE A 502 -1.87 33.25 -40.06
N THR A 503 -0.77 33.04 -40.76
CA THR A 503 -0.48 31.77 -41.44
C THR A 503 -0.39 30.62 -40.42
N ILE A 504 -0.60 29.38 -40.88
CA ILE A 504 -0.57 28.20 -40.01
C ILE A 504 0.83 28.05 -39.43
N GLN A 505 0.94 28.12 -38.10
CA GLN A 505 2.21 27.98 -37.41
C GLN A 505 2.49 26.51 -37.11
N ASN A 506 3.70 26.07 -37.44
CA ASN A 506 4.19 24.71 -37.22
C ASN A 506 5.20 24.71 -36.09
N ILE A 507 4.91 24.02 -34.99
CA ILE A 507 5.78 23.93 -33.83
C ILE A 507 6.15 22.47 -33.59
N ASP A 508 7.44 22.20 -33.56
CA ASP A 508 7.95 20.88 -33.21
C ASP A 508 8.05 20.74 -31.69
N ILE A 509 7.48 19.65 -31.18
CA ILE A 509 7.43 19.35 -29.76
C ILE A 509 8.08 17.99 -29.55
N ARG A 510 9.20 17.99 -28.83
CA ARG A 510 9.85 16.75 -28.40
C ARG A 510 9.50 16.47 -26.95
N ILE A 511 8.92 15.30 -26.70
CA ILE A 511 8.60 14.88 -25.34
C ILE A 511 9.68 13.92 -24.86
N PRO A 512 10.41 14.25 -23.79
CA PRO A 512 11.40 13.33 -23.25
C PRO A 512 10.74 12.01 -22.84
N ASN A 513 11.50 10.93 -22.93
CA ASN A 513 11.05 9.64 -22.41
C ASN A 513 10.97 9.73 -20.88
N GLN A 514 9.85 9.32 -20.30
CA GLN A 514 9.62 9.43 -18.86
C GLN A 514 8.60 8.40 -18.39
N THR A 515 8.79 7.94 -17.16
CA THR A 515 7.99 6.90 -16.51
C THR A 515 7.01 7.45 -15.47
N TYR A 516 6.92 8.77 -15.34
CA TYR A 516 6.02 9.48 -14.42
C TYR A 516 5.34 10.67 -15.11
N PHE A 517 4.23 11.15 -14.54
CA PHE A 517 3.49 12.29 -15.08
C PHE A 517 4.26 13.59 -14.94
N TYR A 518 4.49 14.25 -16.08
CA TYR A 518 5.23 15.49 -16.18
C TYR A 518 4.37 16.57 -16.85
N LYS A 519 4.38 17.78 -16.28
CA LYS A 519 3.64 18.93 -16.77
C LYS A 519 4.62 19.91 -17.40
N MET A 520 4.38 20.24 -18.67
CA MET A 520 5.11 21.28 -19.38
C MET A 520 4.22 22.50 -19.54
N PHE A 521 4.84 23.68 -19.55
CA PHE A 521 4.14 24.91 -19.90
C PHE A 521 4.78 25.54 -21.14
N GLN A 522 3.92 25.97 -22.07
CA GLN A 522 4.31 26.56 -23.33
C GLN A 522 3.48 27.81 -23.61
N LYS A 523 4.12 28.98 -23.64
CA LYS A 523 3.49 30.23 -24.06
C LYS A 523 3.93 30.56 -25.48
N ILE A 524 2.94 30.90 -26.31
CA ILE A 524 3.10 31.13 -27.73
C ILE A 524 2.59 32.54 -28.02
N ILE A 525 3.44 33.37 -28.60
CA ILE A 525 3.12 34.74 -28.97
C ILE A 525 3.22 34.86 -30.49
N LEU A 526 2.13 35.28 -31.11
CA LEU A 526 2.04 35.54 -32.55
C LEU A 526 2.16 37.04 -32.81
N GLU A 527 3.07 37.43 -33.69
CA GLU A 527 3.37 38.81 -34.02
C GLU A 527 3.38 39.01 -35.54
N ASN A 528 2.68 40.03 -36.02
CA ASN A 528 2.81 40.48 -37.40
C ASN A 528 3.99 41.46 -37.47
N VAL A 529 4.89 41.27 -38.45
CA VAL A 529 6.02 42.15 -38.69
C VAL A 529 5.62 43.15 -39.77
N PHE A 530 5.75 44.44 -39.47
CA PHE A 530 5.43 45.54 -40.38
C PHE A 530 6.69 46.33 -40.74
N LEU A 531 6.81 46.72 -42.00
CA LEU A 531 7.82 47.64 -42.51
C LEU A 531 7.09 48.75 -43.27
N LEU A 532 7.31 50.02 -42.89
CA LEU A 532 6.66 51.18 -43.51
C LEU A 532 5.12 51.04 -43.59
N GLY A 533 4.50 50.52 -42.54
CA GLY A 533 3.03 50.33 -42.46
C GLY A 533 2.48 49.13 -43.24
N LYS A 534 3.30 48.41 -44.02
CA LYS A 534 2.90 47.19 -44.73
C LYS A 534 3.32 45.94 -43.95
N LYS A 535 2.45 44.93 -43.86
CA LYS A 535 2.78 43.63 -43.27
C LYS A 535 3.79 42.93 -44.19
N VAL A 536 4.99 42.71 -43.70
CA VAL A 536 6.10 42.07 -44.44
C VAL A 536 6.41 40.66 -43.95
N GLY A 537 5.86 40.25 -42.81
CA GLY A 537 6.08 38.89 -42.29
C GLY A 537 5.30 38.61 -41.01
N GLU A 538 5.57 37.43 -40.45
CA GLU A 538 5.03 36.96 -39.16
C GLU A 538 6.17 36.39 -38.32
N LYS A 539 6.10 36.58 -37.02
CA LYS A 539 7.03 36.04 -36.03
C LYS A 539 6.25 35.26 -34.98
N THR A 540 6.72 34.06 -34.68
CA THR A 540 6.19 33.21 -33.60
C THR A 540 7.24 33.06 -32.53
N ILE A 541 6.93 33.50 -31.31
CA ILE A 541 7.80 33.37 -30.14
C ILE A 541 7.25 32.27 -29.25
N ILE A 542 8.11 31.34 -28.86
CA ILE A 542 7.76 30.19 -28.03
C ILE A 542 8.57 30.26 -26.75
N GLU A 543 7.89 30.48 -25.64
CA GLU A 543 8.46 30.43 -24.29
C GLU A 543 8.07 29.08 -23.67
N ASN A 544 9.05 28.19 -23.55
CA ASN A 544 8.86 26.92 -22.85
C ASN A 544 9.39 27.05 -21.43
N SER A 545 8.68 26.46 -20.48
CA SER A 545 9.24 26.21 -19.15
C SER A 545 9.23 24.71 -18.86
N PHE A 546 10.43 24.16 -18.75
CA PHE A 546 10.68 22.78 -18.37
C PHE A 546 10.94 22.76 -16.86
N TYR A 547 9.88 22.58 -16.08
CA TYR A 547 10.01 22.46 -14.63
C TYR A 547 10.24 21.00 -14.23
N ASP A 548 11.50 20.57 -14.16
CA ASP A 548 11.86 19.30 -13.51
C ASP A 548 11.97 19.48 -11.99
N ASN A 549 10.80 19.60 -11.36
CA ASN A 549 10.68 19.76 -9.91
C ASN A 549 11.00 18.45 -9.15
N TYR A 550 11.16 17.31 -9.84
CA TYR A 550 11.50 16.03 -9.21
C TYR A 550 13.00 15.73 -9.24
N LYS A 551 13.74 16.10 -10.30
CA LYS A 551 15.20 15.90 -10.31
C LYS A 551 15.99 16.97 -9.57
N LYS A 552 15.50 18.21 -9.45
CA LYS A 552 16.21 19.26 -8.70
C LYS A 552 15.76 19.38 -7.25
N GLY A 553 15.93 18.33 -6.45
CA GLY A 553 16.09 18.43 -4.98
C GLY A 553 15.03 19.21 -4.18
N ILE A 554 13.78 19.35 -4.67
CA ILE A 554 12.72 20.05 -3.93
C ILE A 554 12.13 19.16 -2.81
N GLU A 555 12.17 17.83 -2.97
CA GLU A 555 11.70 16.89 -1.95
C GLU A 555 12.45 17.00 -0.60
N SER A 556 13.68 17.51 -0.60
CA SER A 556 14.45 17.74 0.63
C SER A 556 14.21 19.11 1.27
N ARG A 557 13.47 20.01 0.61
CA ARG A 557 13.23 21.40 1.08
C ARG A 557 11.77 21.68 1.48
N LEU A 558 10.81 20.91 0.97
CA LEU A 558 9.40 21.06 1.31
C LEU A 558 9.03 20.28 2.58
N ASN A 559 8.19 20.86 3.42
CA ASN A 559 7.70 20.15 4.60
C ASN A 559 6.64 19.08 4.22
N SER A 560 6.35 18.18 5.17
CA SER A 560 5.45 17.04 4.91
C SER A 560 4.00 17.43 4.57
N GLU A 561 3.56 18.65 4.88
CA GLU A 561 2.22 19.14 4.58
C GLU A 561 2.10 19.70 3.17
N GLU A 562 3.12 20.41 2.69
CA GLU A 562 3.22 20.90 1.31
C GLU A 562 3.27 19.72 0.32
N LEU A 563 4.07 18.69 0.62
CA LEU A 563 4.09 17.46 -0.15
C LEU A 563 2.73 16.73 -0.17
N LYS A 564 2.00 16.74 0.95
CA LYS A 564 0.64 16.18 1.01
C LYS A 564 -0.36 17.00 0.18
N LYS A 565 -0.26 18.33 0.22
CA LYS A 565 -1.07 19.25 -0.60
C LYS A 565 -0.82 19.02 -2.09
N ILE A 566 0.45 19.03 -2.52
CA ILE A 566 0.86 18.77 -3.91
C ILE A 566 0.34 17.41 -4.37
N LYS A 567 0.54 16.34 -3.59
CA LYS A 567 0.02 15.00 -3.91
C LYS A 567 -1.51 14.97 -4.01
N ARG A 568 -2.22 15.68 -3.12
CA ARG A 568 -3.68 15.79 -3.14
C ARG A 568 -4.17 16.51 -4.41
N TYR A 569 -3.54 17.61 -4.80
CA TYR A 569 -3.90 18.33 -6.02
C TYR A 569 -3.58 17.54 -7.29
N ARG A 570 -2.42 16.87 -7.34
CA ARG A 570 -2.07 15.91 -8.40
C ARG A 570 -3.15 14.85 -8.54
N ASN A 571 -3.58 14.22 -7.43
CA ASN A 571 -4.63 13.20 -7.46
C ASN A 571 -5.98 13.73 -7.95
N LYS A 572 -6.36 14.95 -7.55
CA LYS A 572 -7.59 15.61 -7.99
C LYS A 572 -7.56 15.91 -9.49
N LEU A 573 -6.43 16.40 -10.00
CA LEU A 573 -6.20 16.63 -11.42
C LEU A 573 -6.33 15.32 -12.23
N PHE A 574 -5.66 14.24 -11.78
CA PHE A 574 -5.78 12.93 -12.42
C PHE A 574 -7.21 12.41 -12.48
N GLN A 575 -8.02 12.65 -11.44
CA GLN A 575 -9.44 12.28 -11.45
C GLN A 575 -10.21 13.05 -12.51
N TYR A 576 -9.96 14.35 -12.69
CA TYR A 576 -10.57 15.11 -13.78
C TYR A 576 -10.12 14.59 -15.15
N LEU A 577 -8.84 14.29 -15.34
CA LEU A 577 -8.32 13.73 -16.61
C LEU A 577 -8.95 12.38 -16.95
N LYS A 578 -9.06 11.46 -15.97
CA LYS A 578 -9.74 10.16 -16.18
C LYS A 578 -11.21 10.36 -16.56
N LYS A 579 -11.90 11.35 -15.96
CA LYS A 579 -13.30 11.68 -16.28
C LYS A 579 -13.43 12.30 -17.67
N ILE A 580 -12.59 13.27 -18.03
CA ILE A 580 -12.55 13.88 -19.37
C ILE A 580 -12.38 12.80 -20.44
N LYS A 581 -11.43 11.87 -20.26
CA LYS A 581 -11.17 10.78 -21.22
C LYS A 581 -12.34 9.81 -21.35
N LYS A 582 -13.01 9.50 -20.24
CA LYS A 582 -14.20 8.64 -20.26
C LYS A 582 -15.35 9.34 -20.99
N THR A 583 -15.69 10.56 -20.57
CA THR A 583 -16.79 11.33 -21.16
C THR A 583 -16.54 11.66 -22.64
N SER A 584 -15.29 11.92 -23.04
CA SER A 584 -14.97 12.16 -24.45
C SER A 584 -15.10 10.91 -25.32
N LYS A 585 -14.76 9.73 -24.78
CA LYS A 585 -15.00 8.44 -25.45
C LYS A 585 -16.49 8.19 -25.65
N ASP A 586 -17.31 8.51 -24.65
CA ASP A 586 -18.76 8.30 -24.67
C ASP A 586 -19.47 9.26 -25.65
N LEU A 587 -18.97 10.49 -25.82
CA LEU A 587 -19.57 11.50 -26.72
C LEU A 587 -19.17 11.34 -28.19
N GLY A 588 -18.05 10.68 -28.48
CA GLY A 588 -17.47 10.58 -29.82
C GLY A 588 -16.67 11.84 -30.24
N PRO A 589 -15.58 11.69 -31.01
CA PRO A 589 -14.61 12.75 -31.26
C PRO A 589 -15.19 13.97 -32.01
N ASP A 590 -16.14 13.77 -32.92
CA ASP A 590 -16.72 14.87 -33.71
C ASP A 590 -17.71 15.72 -32.91
N LYS A 591 -18.49 15.09 -32.02
CA LYS A 591 -19.40 15.81 -31.10
C LYS A 591 -18.60 16.58 -30.07
N VAL A 592 -17.53 16.00 -29.54
CA VAL A 592 -16.58 16.69 -28.65
C VAL A 592 -15.96 17.89 -29.37
N ARG A 593 -15.50 17.73 -30.63
CA ARG A 593 -14.95 18.83 -31.42
C ARG A 593 -15.95 19.97 -31.63
N LYS A 594 -17.21 19.65 -31.96
CA LYS A 594 -18.27 20.64 -32.15
C LYS A 594 -18.61 21.38 -30.84
N LEU A 595 -18.64 20.68 -29.70
CA LEU A 595 -18.85 21.27 -28.38
C LEU A 595 -17.71 22.22 -27.98
N MET A 596 -16.45 21.83 -28.19
CA MET A 596 -15.28 22.65 -27.90
C MET A 596 -15.17 23.91 -28.76
N SER A 597 -15.83 23.93 -29.93
CA SER A 597 -15.84 25.07 -30.85
C SER A 597 -16.93 26.13 -30.55
N LYS A 598 -17.94 25.78 -29.73
CA LYS A 598 -19.02 26.71 -29.34
C LYS A 598 -18.55 27.60 -28.20
N THR A 599 -18.64 28.91 -28.41
CA THR A 599 -17.97 29.95 -27.61
C THR A 599 -18.76 30.47 -26.41
N GLU A 600 -19.89 29.86 -26.07
CA GLU A 600 -20.76 30.29 -24.97
C GLU A 600 -20.99 29.14 -24.01
N ILE A 601 -20.68 29.38 -22.74
CA ILE A 601 -21.15 28.56 -21.62
C ILE A 601 -22.67 28.75 -21.62
N PRO A 602 -23.48 27.72 -21.94
CA PRO A 602 -24.92 27.88 -21.92
C PRO A 602 -25.36 28.00 -20.45
N ASP A 603 -25.98 29.13 -20.12
CA ASP A 603 -26.69 29.29 -18.85
C ASP A 603 -28.03 28.56 -19.00
N VAL A 604 -28.05 27.25 -18.75
CA VAL A 604 -29.27 26.43 -18.81
C VAL A 604 -29.26 25.39 -17.68
N LYS A 605 -30.37 25.37 -16.93
CA LYS A 605 -30.65 24.40 -15.86
C LYS A 605 -30.83 22.99 -16.47
N GLU A 606 -30.09 22.02 -15.91
CA GLU A 606 -30.17 20.54 -16.00
C GLU A 606 -29.32 19.72 -16.99
N LYS A 607 -28.57 18.77 -16.37
CA LYS A 607 -28.24 17.36 -16.73
C LYS A 607 -27.72 16.93 -18.11
N ASP A 608 -27.14 17.82 -18.91
CA ASP A 608 -26.53 17.39 -20.17
C ASP A 608 -25.04 16.97 -20.02
N ASN A 609 -24.67 15.79 -20.54
CA ASN A 609 -23.30 15.22 -20.46
C ASN A 609 -22.22 16.13 -21.11
N SER A 610 -22.66 17.05 -21.97
CA SER A 610 -21.87 18.09 -22.64
C SER A 610 -21.29 19.12 -21.66
N ASN A 611 -22.11 19.67 -20.76
CA ASN A 611 -21.69 20.62 -19.71
C ASN A 611 -20.76 19.96 -18.69
N LEU A 612 -20.93 18.66 -18.47
CA LEU A 612 -20.06 17.88 -17.58
C LEU A 612 -18.61 17.82 -18.10
N LEU A 613 -18.42 17.59 -19.40
CA LEU A 613 -17.09 17.54 -20.03
C LEU A 613 -16.39 18.91 -19.96
N LEU A 614 -17.10 19.98 -20.32
CA LEU A 614 -16.58 21.35 -20.25
C LEU A 614 -16.18 21.72 -18.81
N ASN A 615 -17.05 21.44 -17.82
CA ASN A 615 -16.75 21.67 -16.41
C ASN A 615 -15.53 20.88 -15.92
N PHE A 616 -15.30 19.64 -16.40
CA PHE A 616 -14.09 18.90 -16.02
C PHE A 616 -12.83 19.50 -16.65
N ILE A 617 -12.91 19.97 -17.89
CA ILE A 617 -11.82 20.65 -18.58
C ILE A 617 -11.47 21.96 -17.86
N GLU A 618 -12.46 22.80 -17.55
CA GLU A 618 -12.27 24.06 -16.82
C GLU A 618 -11.68 23.82 -15.43
N LYS A 619 -12.20 22.85 -14.67
CA LYS A 619 -11.62 22.47 -13.38
C LYS A 619 -10.20 21.92 -13.52
N ALA A 620 -9.90 21.16 -14.56
CA ALA A 620 -8.54 20.70 -14.81
C ALA A 620 -7.59 21.88 -15.10
N ILE A 621 -8.07 22.92 -15.79
CA ILE A 621 -7.34 24.16 -16.07
C ILE A 621 -7.16 25.03 -14.80
N GLU A 622 -8.18 25.16 -13.94
CA GLU A 622 -8.13 25.96 -12.70
C GLU A 622 -7.24 25.34 -11.61
N ASN A 623 -7.35 24.02 -11.38
CA ASN A 623 -6.53 23.32 -10.37
C ASN A 623 -5.04 23.24 -10.78
N VAL A 624 -4.75 23.60 -12.02
CA VAL A 624 -3.41 23.72 -12.59
C VAL A 624 -2.75 25.06 -12.26
N ASP A 625 -3.54 26.10 -11.97
CA ASP A 625 -3.13 27.50 -11.88
C ASP A 625 -2.95 27.97 -10.42
N SER A 626 -3.84 27.56 -9.52
CA SER A 626 -4.03 28.24 -8.22
C SER A 626 -3.04 27.93 -7.11
N THR A 627 -2.21 26.89 -7.18
CA THR A 627 -1.37 26.48 -6.03
C THR A 627 0.08 26.16 -6.37
N ALA A 628 0.34 25.63 -7.57
CA ALA A 628 1.71 25.34 -8.00
C ALA A 628 2.48 26.60 -8.42
N LEU A 629 1.80 27.62 -8.97
CA LEU A 629 2.40 28.90 -9.34
C LEU A 629 2.72 29.77 -8.10
N GLU A 630 1.89 29.73 -7.06
CA GLU A 630 2.14 30.46 -5.81
C GLU A 630 3.38 29.94 -5.06
N GLU A 631 3.64 28.62 -5.07
CA GLU A 631 4.87 28.04 -4.48
C GLU A 631 6.11 28.22 -5.36
N LEU A 632 5.95 28.26 -6.69
CA LEU A 632 7.02 28.54 -7.65
C LEU A 632 7.48 30.00 -7.57
N GLY A 633 6.55 30.96 -7.52
CA GLY A 633 6.89 32.39 -7.37
C GLY A 633 7.65 32.70 -6.08
N LYS A 634 7.40 31.93 -5.00
CA LYS A 634 8.10 32.10 -3.71
C LYS A 634 9.54 31.57 -3.70
N ASN A 635 9.90 30.66 -4.62
CA ASN A 635 11.20 29.96 -4.60
C ASN A 635 12.05 30.20 -5.86
N THR A 636 11.63 31.07 -6.77
CA THR A 636 12.35 31.35 -8.01
C THR A 636 13.24 32.58 -7.82
N LEU A 637 14.56 32.37 -7.78
CA LEU A 637 15.54 33.43 -7.99
C LEU A 637 15.55 33.77 -9.50
N TYR A 638 15.20 35.01 -9.85
CA TYR A 638 15.38 35.52 -11.19
C TYR A 638 16.88 35.69 -11.43
N VAL A 639 17.45 34.85 -12.31
CA VAL A 639 18.75 35.13 -12.93
C VAL A 639 18.43 35.69 -14.32
N GLU A 640 18.46 37.01 -14.44
CA GLU A 640 18.61 37.66 -15.74
C GLU A 640 20.03 37.40 -16.22
N ASN A 641 20.15 36.80 -17.41
CA ASN A 641 21.12 37.13 -18.46
C ASN A 641 21.06 36.04 -19.55
N TYR A 642 20.88 36.45 -20.81
CA TYR A 642 22.04 36.67 -21.65
C TYR A 642 21.71 37.62 -22.81
N GLU A 643 22.67 38.52 -23.00
CA GLU A 643 22.77 39.55 -24.02
C GLU A 643 22.81 38.95 -25.43
N ASN A 644 22.37 39.76 -26.38
CA ASN A 644 22.57 39.55 -27.81
C ASN A 644 24.06 39.52 -28.13
N THR A 645 24.49 38.54 -28.93
CA THR A 645 25.61 38.75 -29.86
C THR A 645 25.08 38.59 -31.29
N PHE A 646 25.25 39.66 -32.06
CA PHE A 646 25.31 39.63 -33.51
C PHE A 646 26.61 38.94 -33.96
#